data_AF-A0A5S6MNV1-F1
#
_entry.id   AF-A0A5S6MNV1-F1
#
_cell.length_a   1.000
_cell.length_b   1.000
_cell.length_c   1.000
_cell.angle_alpha   90.00
_cell.angle_beta   90.00
_cell.angle_gamma   90.00
#
_symmetry.space_group_name_H-M   'P 1'
#
loop_
_entity.id
_entity.type
_entity.pdbx_description
1 polymer ?
#
loop_
_entity_poly.entity_id
_entity_poly.type
_entity_poly.pdbx_seq_one_letter_code
_entity_poly.pdbx_strand_id
1 'polypeptide(L)'
;MAASDTGTLVFIDDVTQDRSSQMNSEVFTDILTAQIELNAVKLIGRTLCSRWWRSKYLTDIRNQIFTHENMYQIVINRMGELRTHEDLLTLGDADIIGMTTTGAAKYRRLLQSIQPKIVVVEEAAEVLEAHILTSISSGCQHLILIGDHQQLRPSTTVYDLAITFNLDVSMFERLVRMNVPYVRLNYQHRMRPEIATLLTPNIYDKLENHESVKHFENIKGVGSSLFFIDHNHQEDHIKEGKSYQNSHEAVFVKCLCSYLLNQGYNPSQITILTTYSGQLHCLQKLMPKSKFQGVRVCVVDKYQGEENDIIILSLVRSNERGNVGFLKIPNRICVALSRAKKGLFCVGNMQLLSSVPLWNKINDVLKANRQLGSQLPLYCQNHPEKVTYVSKAEDFTAVPEGGCMYPCDFRLPCGHVCTLNCHPYDSEHKDYVCNKPCHKVICENGHTCKNKCSEPCGKCKQPVPKQIEKCGHIQDIPCSQSADTFVCKVHCAQFLQCGHKCVRWCGQTCTINCPEKVIVTLECGHTMKTLCHLKSKAEKDGTKIRCSVRCEEKLSCGHLCPGSCSSCLEQGFHHSCNNSCDIILLCSHRCEEKCAAGCFCIRACEKKCFHGKCTSKCSDPCTPCTMLCGWCCAHEKCTKLCWEPCDREPCNEPCNKSLKCKHPCIGLCGEPCPQKCRICDAEEVTELFFGKEDDPDARFVKLMDCPHFFEVTKFSEWMNLTEQDQEIKLKSCPKCSRTIRQSLRFGNLIKQTLSDIETVKEKIASKWLNHLEMFLSEKEDMLKHFPAASQVMQQMQEGQISLHSLMQLNEKIQLWLKLGAIKNKLDEVPSLQSVVDGSIASISKKIMNSTKKYEIFQNEYELYRLALHVESFLVNSNVPDDCIKNIQDLYKQMSKEYALSLDVVKAQVKQIPVQLQLISQIEAQKSALDTELLRLGKWYKCSAGHIYTNIKPKMSKMICPQCDSNNCTYLSMAESYSSPFDTYAFKKFHRNK
;
A
#
# COMPACT_ATOMS: atom_id res chain seq x y z
N MET A 1 -10.48 -24.91 -77.51
CA MET A 1 -11.57 -23.91 -77.52
C MET A 1 -11.83 -23.47 -76.08
N ALA A 2 -12.14 -22.20 -75.92
CA ALA A 2 -11.94 -21.34 -74.74
C ALA A 2 -12.77 -21.63 -73.48
N ALA A 3 -12.28 -21.11 -72.35
CA ALA A 3 -12.96 -20.28 -71.31
C ALA A 3 -12.31 -20.56 -69.92
N SER A 4 -11.41 -19.71 -69.39
CA SER A 4 -11.57 -18.39 -68.75
C SER A 4 -11.78 -18.45 -67.22
N ASP A 5 -10.71 -18.12 -66.50
CA ASP A 5 -10.55 -17.29 -65.29
C ASP A 5 -11.65 -17.22 -64.21
N THR A 6 -11.28 -17.52 -62.96
CA THR A 6 -10.81 -16.50 -61.96
C THR A 6 -10.54 -17.12 -60.58
N GLY A 7 -9.38 -16.78 -59.99
CA GLY A 7 -9.27 -16.52 -58.55
C GLY A 7 -8.56 -17.53 -57.65
N THR A 8 -7.21 -17.52 -57.60
CA THR A 8 -6.44 -17.56 -56.34
C THR A 8 -5.04 -16.98 -56.60
N LEU A 9 -4.71 -15.87 -55.94
CA LEU A 9 -3.37 -15.27 -55.95
C LEU A 9 -2.43 -16.08 -55.03
N VAL A 10 -1.53 -16.85 -55.64
CA VAL A 10 -0.27 -17.33 -55.07
C VAL A 10 0.81 -16.82 -56.01
N PHE A 11 1.72 -15.96 -55.51
CA PHE A 11 2.95 -15.65 -56.24
C PHE A 11 4.05 -16.59 -55.74
N ILE A 12 4.38 -17.56 -56.59
CA ILE A 12 5.72 -18.14 -56.71
C ILE A 12 6.40 -17.34 -57.80
N ASP A 13 7.64 -16.90 -57.55
CA ASP A 13 8.68 -16.62 -58.55
C ASP A 13 9.98 -16.47 -57.77
N ASP A 14 11.16 -16.75 -58.29
CA ASP A 14 11.61 -17.82 -59.16
C ASP A 14 13.12 -17.86 -58.92
N VAL A 15 13.75 -19.01 -59.08
CA VAL A 15 15.19 -19.16 -58.94
C VAL A 15 15.87 -18.40 -60.08
N THR A 16 16.65 -17.36 -59.77
CA THR A 16 17.73 -16.91 -60.63
C THR A 16 19.03 -16.80 -59.84
N GLN A 17 20.01 -17.55 -60.35
CA GLN A 17 21.42 -17.42 -60.00
C GLN A 17 21.84 -15.96 -60.16
N ASP A 18 22.64 -15.45 -59.21
CA ASP A 18 23.67 -14.50 -59.62
C ASP A 18 25.02 -14.80 -58.96
N ARG A 19 26.00 -14.87 -59.85
CA ARG A 19 27.38 -15.30 -59.65
C ARG A 19 28.18 -14.15 -59.02
N SER A 20 28.64 -14.26 -57.77
CA SER A 20 29.68 -13.33 -57.28
C SER A 20 30.41 -13.75 -55.99
N SER A 21 30.49 -15.03 -55.64
CA SER A 21 31.17 -15.49 -54.41
C SER A 21 32.47 -16.28 -54.61
N GLN A 22 32.94 -16.47 -55.85
CA GLN A 22 34.19 -17.19 -56.13
C GLN A 22 35.33 -16.36 -56.72
N MET A 23 35.12 -15.09 -57.06
CA MET A 23 36.22 -14.15 -57.31
C MET A 23 36.24 -13.16 -56.15
N ASN A 24 37.19 -13.29 -55.22
CA ASN A 24 37.71 -12.21 -54.35
C ASN A 24 38.56 -12.73 -53.17
N SER A 25 38.65 -14.05 -52.96
CA SER A 25 39.57 -14.62 -51.95
C SER A 25 41.03 -14.32 -52.31
N GLU A 26 41.44 -14.61 -53.55
CA GLU A 26 42.83 -14.43 -54.00
C GLU A 26 43.25 -12.95 -54.06
N VAL A 27 42.36 -12.07 -54.53
CA VAL A 27 42.64 -10.62 -54.64
C VAL A 27 42.85 -9.96 -53.27
N PHE A 28 42.22 -10.46 -52.20
CA PHE A 28 42.39 -9.89 -50.86
C PHE A 28 43.64 -10.39 -50.13
N THR A 29 44.09 -11.62 -50.39
CA THR A 29 45.39 -12.12 -49.90
C THR A 29 46.57 -11.42 -50.56
N ASP A 30 46.47 -11.07 -51.85
CA ASP A 30 47.53 -10.35 -52.57
C ASP A 30 47.67 -8.89 -52.12
N ILE A 31 46.60 -8.26 -51.61
CA ILE A 31 46.66 -6.93 -51.00
C ILE A 31 47.34 -6.97 -49.61
N LEU A 32 47.37 -8.13 -48.94
CA LEU A 32 47.97 -8.30 -47.61
C LEU A 32 49.47 -8.60 -47.64
N THR A 33 49.99 -9.18 -48.73
CA THR A 33 51.43 -9.47 -48.91
C THR A 33 52.19 -8.29 -49.50
N ALA A 34 51.52 -7.35 -50.16
CA ALA A 34 52.12 -6.10 -50.60
C ALA A 34 52.00 -5.04 -49.50
N GLN A 35 53.13 -4.51 -49.02
CA GLN A 35 53.21 -3.30 -48.19
C GLN A 35 52.71 -2.08 -48.98
N ILE A 36 51.41 -2.03 -49.27
CA ILE A 36 50.76 -0.91 -49.93
C ILE A 36 50.19 -0.03 -48.84
N GLU A 37 50.70 1.20 -48.79
CA GLU A 37 50.16 2.26 -47.95
C GLU A 37 48.63 2.32 -48.13
N LEU A 38 47.91 2.28 -47.00
CA LEU A 38 46.44 2.32 -46.93
C LEU A 38 45.82 3.47 -47.74
N ASN A 39 46.61 4.48 -48.13
CA ASN A 39 46.25 5.63 -48.96
C ASN A 39 46.00 5.32 -50.45
N ALA A 40 46.45 4.18 -50.97
CA ALA A 40 46.30 3.86 -52.40
C ALA A 40 45.03 3.05 -52.77
N VAL A 41 44.22 2.61 -51.79
CA VAL A 41 43.01 1.82 -52.05
C VAL A 41 41.83 2.74 -52.37
N LYS A 42 41.29 2.68 -53.60
CA LYS A 42 40.08 3.41 -54.04
C LYS A 42 38.93 3.25 -53.02
N LEU A 43 38.13 4.31 -52.85
CA LEU A 43 37.06 4.47 -51.84
C LEU A 43 36.13 3.24 -51.65
N ILE A 44 35.90 2.47 -52.72
CA ILE A 44 35.07 1.26 -52.74
C ILE A 44 35.76 0.08 -52.01
N GLY A 45 37.09 -0.07 -52.10
CA GLY A 45 37.83 -1.13 -51.41
C GLY A 45 37.91 -0.92 -49.88
N ARG A 46 38.03 0.33 -49.42
CA ARG A 46 38.05 0.68 -47.98
C ARG A 46 36.71 0.39 -47.29
N THR A 47 35.59 0.65 -47.97
CA THR A 47 34.24 0.39 -47.43
C THR A 47 33.91 -1.10 -47.38
N LEU A 48 34.32 -1.89 -48.39
CA LEU A 48 34.19 -3.35 -48.38
C LEU A 48 35.02 -3.99 -47.25
N CYS A 49 36.26 -3.55 -47.08
CA CYS A 49 37.12 -4.05 -46.00
C CYS A 49 36.52 -3.70 -44.61
N SER A 50 36.07 -2.46 -44.40
CA SER A 50 35.41 -2.06 -43.14
C SER A 50 34.13 -2.86 -42.85
N ARG A 51 33.30 -3.15 -43.87
CA ARG A 51 32.10 -3.99 -43.71
C ARG A 51 32.46 -5.44 -43.36
N TRP A 52 33.52 -5.99 -43.94
CA TRP A 52 33.98 -7.33 -43.62
C TRP A 52 34.51 -7.42 -42.18
N TRP A 53 35.38 -6.49 -41.75
CA TRP A 53 35.88 -6.42 -40.37
C TRP A 53 34.75 -6.21 -39.35
N ARG A 54 33.78 -5.34 -39.64
CA ARG A 54 32.61 -5.14 -38.78
C ARG A 54 31.74 -6.39 -38.70
N SER A 55 31.53 -7.10 -39.81
CA SER A 55 30.79 -8.35 -39.84
C SER A 55 31.49 -9.44 -39.01
N LYS A 56 32.81 -9.58 -39.18
CA LYS A 56 33.63 -10.53 -38.41
C LYS A 56 33.61 -10.23 -36.91
N TYR A 57 33.80 -8.96 -36.53
CA TYR A 57 33.76 -8.53 -35.13
C TYR A 57 32.37 -8.70 -34.50
N LEU A 58 31.29 -8.36 -35.21
CA LEU A 58 29.91 -8.60 -34.73
C LEU A 58 29.60 -10.10 -34.59
N THR A 59 30.13 -10.93 -35.49
CA THR A 59 29.97 -12.39 -35.41
C THR A 59 30.72 -12.94 -34.19
N ASP A 60 31.93 -12.45 -33.93
CA ASP A 60 32.70 -12.87 -32.77
C ASP A 60 32.03 -12.46 -31.44
N ILE A 61 31.54 -11.22 -31.33
CA ILE A 61 30.76 -10.78 -30.17
C ILE A 61 29.49 -11.62 -29.99
N ARG A 62 28.76 -11.91 -31.07
CA ARG A 62 27.56 -12.77 -30.99
C ARG A 62 27.89 -14.18 -30.50
N ASN A 63 28.99 -14.75 -30.98
CA ASN A 63 29.45 -16.06 -30.53
C ASN A 63 29.86 -16.04 -29.05
N GLN A 64 30.52 -14.97 -28.59
CA GLN A 64 30.84 -14.78 -27.18
C GLN A 64 29.58 -14.64 -26.33
N ILE A 65 28.59 -13.83 -26.74
CA ILE A 65 27.30 -13.69 -26.03
C ILE A 65 26.60 -15.04 -25.96
N PHE A 66 26.48 -15.76 -27.07
CA PHE A 66 25.85 -17.07 -27.12
C PHE A 66 26.55 -18.09 -26.22
N THR A 67 27.88 -18.04 -26.15
CA THR A 67 28.66 -18.90 -25.25
C THR A 67 28.37 -18.58 -23.78
N HIS A 68 28.34 -17.30 -23.41
CA HIS A 68 28.03 -16.88 -22.03
C HIS A 68 26.57 -17.17 -21.66
N GLU A 69 25.63 -16.99 -22.59
CA GLU A 69 24.22 -17.34 -22.40
C GLU A 69 24.05 -18.84 -22.16
N ASN A 70 24.72 -19.70 -22.94
CA ASN A 70 24.72 -21.14 -22.71
C ASN A 70 25.32 -21.50 -21.35
N MET A 71 26.44 -20.89 -20.97
CA MET A 71 27.05 -21.11 -19.65
C MET A 71 26.11 -20.69 -18.51
N TYR A 72 25.45 -19.53 -18.64
CA TYR A 72 24.46 -19.07 -17.69
C TYR A 72 23.28 -20.03 -17.58
N GLN A 73 22.77 -20.52 -18.71
CA GLN A 73 21.66 -21.47 -18.75
C GLN A 73 22.02 -22.81 -18.12
N ILE A 74 23.25 -23.30 -18.33
CA ILE A 74 23.77 -24.51 -17.66
C ILE A 74 23.79 -24.32 -16.14
N VAL A 75 24.30 -23.19 -15.65
CA VAL A 75 24.37 -22.92 -14.20
C VAL A 75 22.98 -22.77 -13.60
N ILE A 76 22.04 -22.09 -14.27
CA ILE A 76 20.64 -21.99 -13.81
C ILE A 76 19.98 -23.36 -13.76
N ASN A 77 20.15 -24.18 -14.80
CA ASN A 77 19.57 -25.52 -14.84
C ASN A 77 20.13 -26.36 -13.69
N ARG A 78 21.44 -26.28 -13.43
CA ARG A 78 22.09 -26.97 -12.31
C ARG A 78 21.60 -26.50 -10.95
N MET A 79 21.40 -25.20 -10.77
CA MET A 79 20.82 -24.65 -9.54
C MET A 79 19.37 -25.12 -9.33
N GLY A 80 18.59 -25.23 -10.41
CA GLY A 80 17.24 -25.80 -10.37
C GLY A 80 17.22 -27.27 -10.00
N GLU A 81 18.16 -28.07 -10.51
CA GLU A 81 18.34 -29.48 -10.13
C GLU A 81 18.65 -29.63 -8.63
N LEU A 82 19.59 -28.83 -8.10
CA LEU A 82 19.96 -28.89 -6.69
C LEU A 82 18.80 -28.53 -5.76
N ARG A 83 18.02 -27.49 -6.09
CA ARG A 83 16.81 -27.14 -5.33
C ARG A 83 15.77 -28.25 -5.37
N THR A 84 15.56 -28.85 -6.55
CA THR A 84 14.61 -29.97 -6.68
C THR A 84 15.05 -31.17 -5.84
N HIS A 85 16.37 -31.40 -5.71
CA HIS A 85 16.92 -32.46 -4.88
C HIS A 85 16.74 -32.16 -3.37
N GLU A 86 16.97 -30.92 -2.95
CA GLU A 86 16.71 -30.46 -1.59
C GLU A 86 15.22 -30.60 -1.21
N ASP A 87 14.32 -30.18 -2.12
CA ASP A 87 12.87 -30.34 -1.97
C ASP A 87 12.49 -31.84 -1.88
N LEU A 88 13.13 -32.71 -2.67
CA LEU A 88 12.87 -34.16 -2.64
C LEU A 88 13.24 -34.77 -1.29
N LEU A 89 14.39 -34.40 -0.73
CA LEU A 89 14.80 -34.89 0.59
C LEU A 89 13.81 -34.43 1.66
N THR A 90 13.47 -33.14 1.65
CA THR A 90 12.55 -32.55 2.64
C THR A 90 11.14 -33.14 2.56
N LEU A 91 10.61 -33.31 1.34
CA LEU A 91 9.28 -33.87 1.13
C LEU A 91 9.23 -35.39 1.25
N GLY A 92 10.34 -36.08 0.97
CA GLY A 92 10.45 -37.53 1.12
C GLY A 92 10.31 -37.98 2.58
N ASP A 93 10.75 -37.14 3.52
CA ASP A 93 10.64 -37.38 4.96
C ASP A 93 9.29 -36.93 5.55
N ALA A 94 8.42 -36.29 4.77
CA ALA A 94 7.15 -35.76 5.26
C ALA A 94 6.02 -36.81 5.22
N ASP A 95 5.22 -36.90 6.30
CA ASP A 95 4.06 -37.80 6.37
C ASP A 95 2.90 -37.35 5.46
N ILE A 96 2.68 -36.04 5.37
CA ILE A 96 1.59 -35.43 4.59
C ILE A 96 2.14 -34.26 3.78
N ILE A 97 1.89 -34.29 2.48
CA ILE A 97 2.25 -33.20 1.56
C ILE A 97 0.97 -32.52 1.08
N GLY A 98 0.70 -31.31 1.59
CA GLY A 98 -0.40 -30.48 1.14
C GLY A 98 -0.01 -29.62 -0.07
N MET A 99 -0.78 -29.67 -1.15
CA MET A 99 -0.56 -28.80 -2.31
C MET A 99 -1.86 -28.50 -3.06
N THR A 100 -1.90 -27.34 -3.72
CA THR A 100 -2.99 -27.04 -4.66
C THR A 100 -2.83 -27.87 -5.94
N THR A 101 -3.92 -28.04 -6.69
CA THR A 101 -3.91 -28.80 -7.95
C THR A 101 -3.00 -28.19 -9.01
N THR A 102 -2.89 -26.86 -9.07
CA THR A 102 -1.91 -26.15 -9.88
C THR A 102 -0.47 -26.36 -9.40
N GLY A 103 -0.26 -26.45 -8.08
CA GLY A 103 1.00 -26.84 -7.48
C GLY A 103 1.41 -28.25 -7.90
N ALA A 104 0.50 -29.22 -7.82
CA ALA A 104 0.74 -30.60 -8.25
C ALA A 104 1.14 -30.69 -9.73
N ALA A 105 0.48 -29.92 -10.61
CA ALA A 105 0.86 -29.82 -12.02
C ALA A 105 2.28 -29.24 -12.21
N LYS A 106 2.63 -28.18 -11.46
CA LYS A 106 3.95 -27.56 -11.52
C LYS A 106 5.07 -28.48 -11.01
N TYR A 107 4.83 -29.19 -9.90
CA TYR A 107 5.81 -30.06 -9.25
C TYR A 107 5.65 -31.53 -9.64
N ARG A 108 5.09 -31.80 -10.83
CA ARG A 108 4.87 -33.16 -11.33
C ARG A 108 6.13 -34.03 -11.26
N ARG A 109 7.31 -33.51 -11.64
CA ARG A 109 8.56 -34.29 -11.60
C ARG A 109 8.90 -34.76 -10.18
N LEU A 110 8.75 -33.86 -9.22
CA LEU A 110 9.00 -34.12 -7.81
C LEU A 110 8.03 -35.17 -7.25
N LEU A 111 6.73 -35.06 -7.58
CA LEU A 111 5.72 -36.06 -7.23
C LEU A 111 6.00 -37.44 -7.83
N GLN A 112 6.49 -37.50 -9.07
CA GLN A 112 6.89 -38.76 -9.71
C GLN A 112 8.12 -39.38 -9.04
N SER A 113 9.00 -38.57 -8.43
CA SER A 113 10.14 -39.04 -7.66
C SER A 113 9.76 -39.50 -6.25
N ILE A 114 8.87 -38.77 -5.57
CA ILE A 114 8.40 -39.11 -4.22
C ILE A 114 7.50 -40.35 -4.23
N GLN A 115 6.73 -40.53 -5.31
CA GLN A 115 5.80 -41.65 -5.48
C GLN A 115 4.81 -41.84 -4.31
N PRO A 116 3.96 -40.82 -4.01
CA PRO A 116 2.99 -40.96 -2.94
C PRO A 116 2.04 -42.13 -3.21
N LYS A 117 1.93 -43.04 -2.24
CA LYS A 117 1.07 -44.24 -2.34
C LYS A 117 -0.41 -43.93 -2.22
N ILE A 118 -0.75 -42.88 -1.47
CA ILE A 118 -2.12 -42.43 -1.23
C ILE A 118 -2.23 -40.98 -1.70
N VAL A 119 -3.21 -40.71 -2.54
CA VAL A 119 -3.53 -39.36 -3.02
C VAL A 119 -4.97 -39.04 -2.63
N VAL A 120 -5.15 -37.97 -1.85
CA VAL A 120 -6.47 -37.47 -1.46
C VAL A 120 -6.72 -36.16 -2.19
N VAL A 121 -7.86 -36.08 -2.89
CA VAL A 121 -8.29 -34.87 -3.61
C VAL A 121 -9.60 -34.39 -3.00
N GLU A 122 -9.55 -33.26 -2.32
CA GLU A 122 -10.70 -32.53 -1.82
C GLU A 122 -11.31 -31.66 -2.93
N GLU A 123 -12.63 -31.43 -2.89
CA GLU A 123 -13.40 -30.72 -3.93
C GLU A 123 -13.16 -31.29 -5.35
N ALA A 124 -12.98 -32.61 -5.46
CA ALA A 124 -12.61 -33.30 -6.70
C ALA A 124 -13.62 -33.08 -7.84
N ALA A 125 -14.87 -32.71 -7.51
CA ALA A 125 -15.89 -32.36 -8.49
C ALA A 125 -15.61 -31.02 -9.21
N GLU A 126 -14.90 -30.10 -8.57
CA GLU A 126 -14.52 -28.77 -9.09
C GLU A 126 -13.13 -28.77 -9.77
N VAL A 127 -12.41 -29.89 -9.70
CA VAL A 127 -11.06 -30.01 -10.27
C VAL A 127 -11.07 -30.59 -11.69
N LEU A 128 -10.36 -29.95 -12.60
CA LEU A 128 -10.14 -30.46 -13.96
C LEU A 128 -9.48 -31.84 -13.91
N GLU A 129 -10.00 -32.79 -14.69
CA GLU A 129 -9.46 -34.16 -14.77
C GLU A 129 -7.94 -34.17 -15.05
N ALA A 130 -7.47 -33.29 -15.94
CA ALA A 130 -6.06 -33.15 -16.26
C ALA A 130 -5.18 -32.83 -15.04
N HIS A 131 -5.67 -32.06 -14.06
CA HIS A 131 -4.92 -31.72 -12.85
C HIS A 131 -4.89 -32.87 -11.83
N ILE A 132 -5.90 -33.74 -11.82
CA ILE A 132 -5.87 -34.96 -10.99
C ILE A 132 -4.88 -35.96 -11.60
N LEU A 133 -4.85 -36.09 -12.93
CA LEU A 133 -3.89 -36.96 -13.61
C LEU A 133 -2.43 -36.55 -13.35
N THR A 134 -2.14 -35.26 -13.18
CA THR A 134 -0.77 -34.81 -12.90
C THR A 134 -0.31 -35.14 -11.48
N SER A 135 -1.22 -35.28 -10.51
CA SER A 135 -0.91 -35.65 -9.12
C SER A 135 -0.72 -37.15 -8.92
N ILE A 136 -1.20 -37.98 -9.84
CA ILE A 136 -1.05 -39.44 -9.79
C ILE A 136 0.34 -39.85 -10.30
N SER A 137 1.11 -40.49 -9.42
CA SER A 137 2.40 -41.11 -9.75
C SER A 137 2.23 -42.59 -10.12
N SER A 138 3.25 -43.18 -10.74
CA SER A 138 3.28 -44.64 -10.98
C SER A 138 3.25 -45.47 -9.68
N GLY A 139 3.59 -44.87 -8.53
CA GLY A 139 3.53 -45.51 -7.22
C GLY A 139 2.20 -45.33 -6.48
N CYS A 140 1.24 -44.59 -7.05
CA CYS A 140 -0.07 -44.38 -6.42
C CYS A 140 -0.86 -45.70 -6.38
N GLN A 141 -1.23 -46.14 -5.19
CA GLN A 141 -2.01 -47.35 -4.92
C GLN A 141 -3.46 -47.04 -4.55
N HIS A 142 -3.71 -45.89 -3.92
CA HIS A 142 -5.04 -45.48 -3.47
C HIS A 142 -5.30 -44.01 -3.84
N LEU A 143 -6.31 -43.79 -4.69
CA LEU A 143 -6.82 -42.46 -5.02
C LEU A 143 -8.17 -42.25 -4.32
N ILE A 144 -8.25 -41.25 -3.45
CA ILE A 144 -9.47 -40.87 -2.73
C ILE A 144 -9.96 -39.54 -3.28
N LEU A 145 -11.12 -39.55 -3.91
CA LEU A 145 -11.76 -38.35 -4.47
C LEU A 145 -12.96 -37.97 -3.62
N ILE A 146 -12.91 -36.79 -3.01
CA ILE A 146 -13.98 -36.24 -2.17
C ILE A 146 -14.56 -35.03 -2.90
N GLY A 147 -15.85 -35.04 -3.19
CA GLY A 147 -16.50 -33.92 -3.87
C GLY A 147 -17.98 -34.13 -4.08
N ASP A 148 -18.63 -33.12 -4.65
CA ASP A 148 -20.05 -33.13 -4.95
C ASP A 148 -20.31 -32.70 -6.40
N HIS A 149 -20.66 -33.67 -7.25
CA HIS A 149 -20.92 -33.45 -8.67
C HIS A 149 -22.22 -32.67 -8.94
N GLN A 150 -23.06 -32.43 -7.92
CA GLN A 150 -24.23 -31.56 -8.01
C GLN A 150 -23.90 -30.09 -7.67
N GLN A 151 -22.67 -29.79 -7.20
CA GLN A 151 -22.15 -28.43 -6.99
C GLN A 151 -21.29 -27.98 -8.19
N LEU A 152 -20.44 -26.95 -8.06
CA LEU A 152 -19.75 -26.39 -9.24
C LEU A 152 -18.84 -27.41 -9.92
N ARG A 153 -18.82 -27.29 -11.25
CA ARG A 153 -17.87 -27.96 -12.14
C ARG A 153 -16.60 -27.13 -12.30
N PRO A 154 -15.50 -27.74 -12.75
CA PRO A 154 -14.28 -27.03 -13.09
C PRO A 154 -14.51 -25.91 -14.12
N SER A 155 -13.92 -24.75 -13.88
CA SER A 155 -13.99 -23.63 -14.81
C SER A 155 -12.97 -23.75 -15.94
N THR A 156 -13.45 -23.87 -17.18
CA THR A 156 -12.61 -23.83 -18.39
C THR A 156 -12.48 -22.41 -18.94
N THR A 157 -11.28 -22.01 -19.35
CA THR A 157 -11.04 -20.68 -19.95
C THR A 157 -11.80 -20.49 -21.28
N VAL A 158 -11.96 -21.57 -22.05
CA VAL A 158 -12.64 -21.56 -23.35
C VAL A 158 -13.96 -22.30 -23.24
N TYR A 159 -15.06 -21.54 -23.24
CA TYR A 159 -16.42 -22.08 -23.12
C TYR A 159 -16.75 -23.10 -24.21
N ASP A 160 -16.36 -22.83 -25.46
CA ASP A 160 -16.66 -23.72 -26.59
C ASP A 160 -15.99 -25.09 -26.42
N LEU A 161 -14.80 -25.15 -25.81
CA LEU A 161 -14.13 -26.42 -25.53
C LEU A 161 -14.80 -27.19 -24.38
N ALA A 162 -15.32 -26.48 -23.37
CA ALA A 162 -16.14 -27.09 -22.32
C ALA A 162 -17.36 -27.78 -22.92
N ILE A 163 -18.13 -27.06 -23.74
CA ILE A 163 -19.39 -27.59 -24.29
C ILE A 163 -19.13 -28.67 -25.36
N THR A 164 -18.14 -28.47 -26.24
CA THR A 164 -17.90 -29.39 -27.37
C THR A 164 -17.19 -30.67 -26.93
N PHE A 165 -16.25 -30.57 -25.98
CA PHE A 165 -15.40 -31.69 -25.56
C PHE A 165 -15.62 -32.14 -24.11
N ASN A 166 -16.60 -31.56 -23.40
CA ASN A 166 -16.90 -31.86 -21.99
C ASN A 166 -15.69 -31.66 -21.06
N LEU A 167 -14.84 -30.67 -21.33
CA LEU A 167 -13.65 -30.40 -20.50
C LEU A 167 -13.98 -29.89 -19.09
N ASP A 168 -15.23 -29.48 -18.87
CA ASP A 168 -15.77 -29.11 -17.56
C ASP A 168 -16.36 -30.33 -16.81
N VAL A 169 -16.22 -31.55 -17.31
CA VAL A 169 -16.56 -32.75 -16.54
C VAL A 169 -15.32 -33.20 -15.77
N SER A 170 -15.41 -33.19 -14.45
CA SER A 170 -14.33 -33.67 -13.58
C SER A 170 -14.18 -35.19 -13.64
N MET A 171 -13.00 -35.69 -13.27
CA MET A 171 -12.78 -37.14 -13.13
C MET A 171 -13.79 -37.75 -12.15
N PHE A 172 -14.10 -37.05 -11.06
CA PHE A 172 -15.10 -37.46 -10.07
C PHE A 172 -16.47 -37.65 -10.71
N GLU A 173 -16.99 -36.62 -11.40
CA GLU A 173 -18.29 -36.70 -12.06
C GLU A 173 -18.32 -37.78 -13.15
N ARG A 174 -17.24 -37.94 -13.92
CA ARG A 174 -17.12 -39.00 -14.93
C ARG A 174 -17.21 -40.40 -14.31
N LEU A 175 -16.50 -40.65 -13.22
CA LEU A 175 -16.52 -41.95 -12.53
C LEU A 175 -17.90 -42.25 -11.93
N VAL A 176 -18.57 -41.24 -11.35
CA VAL A 176 -19.94 -41.37 -10.86
C VAL A 176 -20.91 -41.74 -12.01
N ARG A 177 -20.82 -41.06 -13.16
CA ARG A 177 -21.64 -41.37 -14.34
C ARG A 177 -21.38 -42.77 -14.93
N MET A 178 -20.17 -43.30 -14.73
CA MET A 178 -19.79 -44.66 -15.12
C MET A 178 -20.23 -45.72 -14.09
N ASN A 179 -21.02 -45.35 -13.07
CA ASN A 179 -21.48 -46.22 -12.00
C ASN A 179 -20.34 -46.86 -11.19
N VAL A 180 -19.21 -46.16 -11.04
CA VAL A 180 -18.19 -46.56 -10.07
C VAL A 180 -18.80 -46.46 -8.67
N PRO A 181 -18.69 -47.50 -7.82
CA PRO A 181 -19.23 -47.45 -6.47
C PRO A 181 -18.68 -46.26 -5.68
N TYR A 182 -19.57 -45.47 -5.10
CA TYR A 182 -19.22 -44.34 -4.24
C TYR A 182 -20.08 -44.33 -2.98
N VAL A 183 -19.57 -43.69 -1.94
CA VAL A 183 -20.30 -43.49 -0.68
C VAL A 183 -20.82 -42.06 -0.64
N ARG A 184 -22.11 -41.90 -0.35
CA ARG A 184 -22.74 -40.59 -0.15
C ARG A 184 -22.96 -40.35 1.33
N LEU A 185 -22.51 -39.19 1.82
CA LEU A 185 -22.86 -38.71 3.15
C LEU A 185 -24.26 -38.08 3.11
N ASN A 186 -25.23 -38.68 3.81
CA ASN A 186 -26.64 -38.29 3.72
C ASN A 186 -27.08 -37.30 4.79
N TYR A 187 -26.34 -37.14 5.89
CA TYR A 187 -26.67 -36.21 6.97
C TYR A 187 -26.03 -34.84 6.76
N GLN A 188 -26.84 -33.79 6.77
CA GLN A 188 -26.37 -32.41 6.71
C GLN A 188 -26.41 -31.77 8.12
N HIS A 189 -25.35 -31.02 8.44
CA HIS A 189 -25.14 -30.36 9.73
C HIS A 189 -25.09 -28.82 9.64
N ARG A 190 -25.37 -28.26 8.46
CA ARG A 190 -25.17 -26.84 8.16
C ARG A 190 -26.43 -26.02 8.31
N MET A 191 -27.49 -26.40 7.61
CA MET A 191 -28.62 -25.52 7.28
C MET A 191 -29.86 -25.89 8.09
N ARG A 192 -30.69 -24.91 8.44
CA ARG A 192 -32.04 -25.19 8.99
C ARG A 192 -32.86 -26.06 8.02
N PRO A 193 -33.75 -26.93 8.52
CA PRO A 193 -34.59 -27.79 7.67
C PRO A 193 -35.33 -27.02 6.57
N GLU A 194 -35.85 -25.83 6.86
CA GLU A 194 -36.58 -24.98 5.93
C GLU A 194 -35.71 -24.60 4.72
N ILE A 195 -34.43 -24.32 4.92
CA ILE A 195 -33.48 -24.02 3.84
C ILE A 195 -33.16 -25.31 3.05
N ALA A 196 -32.96 -26.43 3.75
CA ALA A 196 -32.64 -27.71 3.12
C ALA A 196 -33.76 -28.23 2.19
N THR A 197 -35.03 -27.88 2.44
CA THR A 197 -36.16 -28.24 1.56
C THR A 197 -36.09 -27.62 0.16
N LEU A 198 -35.31 -26.54 -0.02
CA LEU A 198 -35.07 -25.98 -1.35
C LEU A 198 -34.21 -26.91 -2.23
N LEU A 199 -33.36 -27.71 -1.59
CA LEU A 199 -32.42 -28.61 -2.26
C LEU A 199 -32.96 -30.04 -2.39
N THR A 200 -33.82 -30.48 -1.47
CA THR A 200 -34.33 -31.86 -1.42
C THR A 200 -35.85 -31.87 -1.60
N PRO A 201 -36.42 -32.67 -2.52
CA PRO A 201 -35.79 -33.69 -3.35
C PRO A 201 -35.29 -33.18 -4.72
N ASN A 202 -35.28 -31.86 -4.95
CA ASN A 202 -35.16 -31.29 -6.30
C ASN A 202 -33.75 -31.36 -6.92
N ILE A 203 -32.71 -31.22 -6.10
CA ILE A 203 -31.29 -31.33 -6.47
C ILE A 203 -30.72 -32.64 -5.92
N TYR A 204 -31.10 -32.98 -4.69
CA TYR A 204 -30.62 -34.15 -3.97
C TYR A 204 -31.78 -35.08 -3.67
N ASP A 205 -31.71 -36.35 -4.08
CA ASP A 205 -32.78 -37.32 -3.80
C ASP A 205 -32.99 -37.57 -2.30
N LYS A 206 -31.88 -37.65 -1.54
CA LYS A 206 -31.89 -37.89 -0.08
C LYS A 206 -30.84 -37.01 0.61
N LEU A 207 -31.30 -36.08 1.44
CA LEU A 207 -30.45 -35.28 2.34
C LEU A 207 -31.21 -35.10 3.67
N GLU A 208 -30.75 -35.78 4.70
CA GLU A 208 -31.38 -35.79 6.02
C GLU A 208 -30.80 -34.70 6.90
N ASN A 209 -31.65 -34.10 7.73
CA ASN A 209 -31.25 -33.05 8.66
C ASN A 209 -30.79 -33.68 9.97
N HIS A 210 -29.54 -33.42 10.37
CA HIS A 210 -29.07 -33.81 11.70
C HIS A 210 -29.80 -33.02 12.80
N GLU A 211 -29.94 -33.60 14.00
CA GLU A 211 -30.69 -32.97 15.11
C GLU A 211 -30.14 -31.58 15.48
N SER A 212 -28.83 -31.37 15.35
CA SER A 212 -28.16 -30.12 15.66
C SER A 212 -28.71 -28.90 14.90
N VAL A 213 -29.26 -29.08 13.69
CA VAL A 213 -29.77 -27.95 12.88
C VAL A 213 -31.23 -27.60 13.16
N LYS A 214 -31.96 -28.49 13.84
CA LYS A 214 -33.39 -28.29 14.15
C LYS A 214 -33.60 -27.27 15.26
N HIS A 215 -32.59 -27.07 16.11
CA HIS A 215 -32.63 -26.17 17.27
C HIS A 215 -31.96 -24.81 17.02
N PHE A 216 -31.65 -24.45 15.77
CA PHE A 216 -31.14 -23.11 15.49
C PHE A 216 -32.18 -22.03 15.80
N GLU A 217 -31.71 -20.95 16.42
CA GLU A 217 -32.50 -19.76 16.72
C GLU A 217 -33.08 -19.12 15.45
N ASN A 218 -34.25 -18.51 15.58
CA ASN A 218 -34.85 -17.72 14.50
C ASN A 218 -34.08 -16.41 14.27
N ILE A 219 -34.14 -15.90 13.04
CA ILE A 219 -33.53 -14.61 12.71
C ILE A 219 -34.28 -13.46 13.38
N LYS A 220 -33.57 -12.66 14.18
CA LYS A 220 -34.10 -11.51 14.89
C LYS A 220 -34.63 -10.46 13.92
N GLY A 221 -35.79 -9.90 14.25
CA GLY A 221 -36.41 -8.80 13.50
C GLY A 221 -37.05 -9.21 12.17
N VAL A 222 -37.02 -10.49 11.77
CA VAL A 222 -37.61 -10.95 10.51
C VAL A 222 -38.57 -12.11 10.77
N GLY A 223 -39.74 -12.10 10.14
CA GLY A 223 -40.79 -13.10 10.39
C GLY A 223 -40.48 -14.52 9.96
N SER A 224 -39.49 -14.70 9.07
CA SER A 224 -39.07 -15.99 8.56
C SER A 224 -37.56 -16.05 8.45
N SER A 225 -37.00 -17.24 8.66
CA SER A 225 -35.57 -17.52 8.42
C SER A 225 -35.26 -17.83 6.95
N LEU A 226 -36.28 -18.06 6.13
CA LEU A 226 -36.16 -18.22 4.69
C LEU A 226 -37.22 -17.35 4.02
N PHE A 227 -36.81 -16.43 3.16
CA PHE A 227 -37.76 -15.62 2.41
C PHE A 227 -37.19 -15.21 1.04
N PHE A 228 -38.03 -15.27 0.02
CA PHE A 228 -37.74 -14.79 -1.32
C PHE A 228 -38.55 -13.51 -1.58
N ILE A 229 -37.82 -12.39 -1.74
CA ILE A 229 -38.35 -11.08 -2.07
C ILE A 229 -38.44 -10.98 -3.60
N ASP A 230 -39.67 -11.10 -4.11
CA ASP A 230 -39.97 -11.02 -5.54
C ASP A 230 -40.10 -9.56 -6.02
N HIS A 231 -39.48 -9.23 -7.14
CA HIS A 231 -39.66 -7.93 -7.79
C HIS A 231 -39.53 -8.00 -9.31
N ASN A 232 -40.10 -7.01 -10.00
CA ASN A 232 -40.04 -6.89 -11.46
C ASN A 232 -39.18 -5.73 -11.96
N HIS A 233 -38.40 -5.06 -11.09
CA HIS A 233 -37.46 -4.01 -11.50
C HIS A 233 -36.40 -4.54 -12.44
N GLN A 234 -36.19 -3.86 -13.57
CA GLN A 234 -35.26 -4.27 -14.62
C GLN A 234 -33.79 -4.19 -14.17
N GLU A 235 -32.95 -5.05 -14.76
CA GLU A 235 -31.50 -5.01 -14.59
C GLU A 235 -30.88 -3.79 -15.29
N ASP A 236 -29.81 -3.22 -14.73
CA ASP A 236 -29.12 -2.09 -15.33
C ASP A 236 -28.15 -2.57 -16.42
N HIS A 237 -28.13 -1.85 -17.54
CA HIS A 237 -27.16 -2.12 -18.62
C HIS A 237 -25.78 -1.52 -18.28
N ILE A 238 -24.79 -2.39 -18.04
CA ILE A 238 -23.39 -1.98 -17.90
C ILE A 238 -22.73 -1.90 -19.29
N LYS A 239 -22.32 -0.70 -19.72
CA LYS A 239 -21.73 -0.46 -21.06
C LYS A 239 -20.35 -1.09 -21.27
N GLU A 240 -19.60 -1.39 -20.21
CA GLU A 240 -18.20 -1.87 -20.26
C GLU A 240 -17.96 -3.31 -19.77
N GLY A 241 -18.95 -4.22 -19.78
CA GLY A 241 -18.68 -5.60 -19.36
C GLY A 241 -19.75 -6.64 -19.71
N LYS A 242 -19.34 -7.91 -19.84
CA LYS A 242 -20.23 -9.09 -19.96
C LYS A 242 -20.99 -9.41 -18.65
N SER A 243 -21.16 -8.44 -17.74
CA SER A 243 -21.74 -8.64 -16.42
C SER A 243 -22.96 -7.75 -16.22
N TYR A 244 -23.84 -8.16 -15.30
CA TYR A 244 -25.09 -7.47 -15.00
C TYR A 244 -25.07 -6.91 -13.57
N GLN A 245 -25.90 -5.90 -13.32
CA GLN A 245 -26.20 -5.38 -11.98
C GLN A 245 -27.68 -5.00 -11.92
N ASN A 246 -28.19 -4.83 -10.71
CA ASN A 246 -29.55 -4.37 -10.46
C ASN A 246 -29.49 -3.42 -9.25
N SER A 247 -29.61 -2.12 -9.52
CA SER A 247 -29.53 -1.08 -8.50
C SER A 247 -30.65 -1.20 -7.45
N HIS A 248 -31.85 -1.61 -7.85
CA HIS A 248 -32.95 -1.85 -6.91
C HIS A 248 -32.59 -2.94 -5.90
N GLU A 249 -32.12 -4.10 -6.37
CA GLU A 249 -31.64 -5.17 -5.49
C GLU A 249 -30.48 -4.71 -4.60
N ALA A 250 -29.51 -3.98 -5.17
CA ALA A 250 -28.31 -3.59 -4.45
C ALA A 250 -28.62 -2.66 -3.26
N VAL A 251 -29.50 -1.68 -3.47
CA VAL A 251 -29.92 -0.75 -2.40
C VAL A 251 -30.76 -1.49 -1.35
N PHE A 252 -31.70 -2.36 -1.78
CA PHE A 252 -32.51 -3.16 -0.86
C PHE A 252 -31.64 -4.06 0.02
N VAL A 253 -30.70 -4.81 -0.56
CA VAL A 253 -29.77 -5.70 0.15
C VAL A 253 -28.90 -4.91 1.14
N LYS A 254 -28.43 -3.72 0.77
CA LYS A 254 -27.69 -2.84 1.67
C LYS A 254 -28.56 -2.38 2.85
N CYS A 255 -29.83 -2.04 2.62
CA CYS A 255 -30.75 -1.64 3.68
C CYS A 255 -31.11 -2.82 4.60
N LEU A 256 -31.37 -4.00 4.05
CA LEU A 256 -31.63 -5.22 4.82
C LEU A 256 -30.41 -5.62 5.66
N CYS A 257 -29.20 -5.56 5.09
CA CYS A 257 -27.98 -5.81 5.85
C CYS A 257 -27.82 -4.80 6.99
N SER A 258 -28.08 -3.50 6.75
CA SER A 258 -28.03 -2.48 7.80
C SER A 258 -29.08 -2.73 8.89
N TYR A 259 -30.27 -3.18 8.52
CA TYR A 259 -31.33 -3.52 9.46
C TYR A 259 -30.91 -4.69 10.35
N LEU A 260 -30.34 -5.76 9.79
CA LEU A 260 -29.85 -6.91 10.55
C LEU A 260 -28.70 -6.55 11.49
N LEU A 261 -27.77 -5.70 11.07
CA LEU A 261 -26.73 -5.18 11.97
C LEU A 261 -27.37 -4.42 13.16
N ASN A 262 -28.41 -3.63 12.89
CA ASN A 262 -29.16 -2.94 13.93
C ASN A 262 -30.03 -3.87 14.80
N GLN A 263 -30.23 -5.15 14.41
CA GLN A 263 -30.82 -6.18 15.29
C GLN A 263 -29.81 -6.76 16.30
N GLY A 264 -28.55 -6.33 16.24
CA GLY A 264 -27.47 -6.81 17.10
C GLY A 264 -26.68 -7.99 16.52
N TYR A 265 -26.78 -8.27 15.22
CA TYR A 265 -25.92 -9.27 14.57
C TYR A 265 -24.51 -8.72 14.33
N ASN A 266 -23.49 -9.55 14.56
CA ASN A 266 -22.12 -9.17 14.24
C ASN A 266 -21.91 -9.13 12.72
N PRO A 267 -21.12 -8.18 12.19
CA PRO A 267 -20.82 -8.12 10.76
C PRO A 267 -20.28 -9.42 10.16
N SER A 268 -19.49 -10.19 10.91
CA SER A 268 -18.94 -11.48 10.48
C SER A 268 -19.97 -12.58 10.29
N GLN A 269 -21.16 -12.47 10.92
CA GLN A 269 -22.26 -13.44 10.81
C GLN A 269 -23.10 -13.26 9.54
N ILE A 270 -22.86 -12.18 8.78
CA ILE A 270 -23.65 -11.82 7.60
C ILE A 270 -22.75 -11.89 6.37
N THR A 271 -23.21 -12.55 5.32
CA THR A 271 -22.58 -12.51 4.00
C THR A 271 -23.59 -12.20 2.91
N ILE A 272 -23.22 -11.28 2.03
CA ILE A 272 -23.99 -10.93 0.85
C ILE A 272 -23.39 -11.68 -0.34
N LEU A 273 -24.22 -12.54 -0.95
CA LEU A 273 -23.88 -13.26 -2.16
C LEU A 273 -24.57 -12.62 -3.36
N THR A 274 -23.86 -12.59 -4.47
CA THR A 274 -24.44 -12.20 -5.76
C THR A 274 -23.93 -13.09 -6.87
N THR A 275 -24.72 -13.25 -7.93
CA THR A 275 -24.37 -14.08 -9.08
C THR A 275 -23.49 -13.38 -10.11
N TYR A 276 -23.36 -12.05 -10.03
CA TYR A 276 -22.64 -11.26 -11.03
C TYR A 276 -21.60 -10.32 -10.42
N SER A 277 -20.43 -10.26 -11.07
CA SER A 277 -19.35 -9.36 -10.66
C SER A 277 -19.76 -7.88 -10.73
N GLY A 278 -20.62 -7.49 -11.68
CA GLY A 278 -21.16 -6.13 -11.79
C GLY A 278 -21.90 -5.71 -10.52
N GLN A 279 -22.81 -6.57 -10.05
CA GLN A 279 -23.52 -6.36 -8.79
C GLN A 279 -22.58 -6.33 -7.58
N LEU A 280 -21.53 -7.17 -7.55
CA LEU A 280 -20.51 -7.11 -6.50
C LEU A 280 -19.87 -5.73 -6.42
N HIS A 281 -19.46 -5.15 -7.56
CA HIS A 281 -18.87 -3.80 -7.58
C HIS A 281 -19.89 -2.73 -7.19
N CYS A 282 -21.16 -2.87 -7.58
CA CYS A 282 -22.24 -1.98 -7.18
C CYS A 282 -22.44 -1.98 -5.65
N LEU A 283 -22.57 -3.16 -5.05
CA LEU A 283 -22.69 -3.33 -3.59
C LEU A 283 -21.48 -2.77 -2.84
N GLN A 284 -20.26 -3.02 -3.33
CA GLN A 284 -19.03 -2.49 -2.71
C GLN A 284 -18.96 -0.95 -2.75
N LYS A 285 -19.56 -0.30 -3.76
CA LYS A 285 -19.68 1.17 -3.80
C LYS A 285 -20.72 1.69 -2.82
N LEU A 286 -21.87 1.00 -2.69
CA LEU A 286 -22.98 1.40 -1.82
C LEU A 286 -22.72 1.13 -0.33
N MET A 287 -21.79 0.23 0.02
CA MET A 287 -21.51 -0.21 1.38
C MET A 287 -20.15 0.34 1.90
N PRO A 288 -20.11 1.54 2.51
CA PRO A 288 -18.87 2.12 3.03
C PRO A 288 -18.31 1.32 4.20
N LYS A 289 -16.97 1.23 4.26
CA LYS A 289 -16.26 0.49 5.31
C LYS A 289 -16.52 1.01 6.73
N SER A 290 -16.91 2.28 6.92
CA SER A 290 -17.19 2.82 8.25
C SER A 290 -18.37 2.15 8.95
N LYS A 291 -19.39 1.70 8.19
CA LYS A 291 -20.61 1.08 8.72
C LYS A 291 -20.64 -0.44 8.57
N PHE A 292 -20.10 -0.96 7.47
CA PHE A 292 -20.20 -2.38 7.12
C PHE A 292 -18.89 -3.15 7.30
N GLN A 293 -17.99 -2.68 8.16
CA GLN A 293 -16.72 -3.35 8.42
C GLN A 293 -16.95 -4.77 8.94
N GLY A 294 -16.46 -5.77 8.21
CA GLY A 294 -16.58 -7.19 8.59
C GLY A 294 -17.69 -7.95 7.86
N VAL A 295 -18.63 -7.27 7.18
CA VAL A 295 -19.59 -7.94 6.30
C VAL A 295 -18.88 -8.37 5.02
N ARG A 296 -19.00 -9.65 4.67
CA ARG A 296 -18.41 -10.19 3.43
C ARG A 296 -19.37 -10.03 2.26
N VAL A 297 -18.87 -9.56 1.12
CA VAL A 297 -19.61 -9.47 -0.14
C VAL A 297 -18.81 -10.20 -1.22
N CYS A 298 -19.38 -11.24 -1.83
CA CYS A 298 -18.70 -12.05 -2.83
C CYS A 298 -19.64 -12.64 -3.90
N VAL A 299 -19.04 -13.07 -5.01
CA VAL A 299 -19.76 -13.81 -6.04
C VAL A 299 -19.94 -15.27 -5.59
N VAL A 300 -21.09 -15.87 -5.89
CA VAL A 300 -21.45 -17.26 -5.53
C VAL A 300 -20.32 -18.24 -5.88
N ASP A 301 -19.75 -18.16 -7.09
CA ASP A 301 -18.67 -19.05 -7.53
C ASP A 301 -17.42 -19.02 -6.63
N LYS A 302 -17.15 -17.89 -5.97
CA LYS A 302 -15.99 -17.71 -5.09
C LYS A 302 -16.28 -18.03 -3.62
N TYR A 303 -17.47 -18.57 -3.34
CA TYR A 303 -17.94 -18.87 -1.98
C TYR A 303 -18.20 -20.37 -1.78
N GLN A 304 -17.73 -21.22 -2.70
CA GLN A 304 -17.76 -22.67 -2.52
C GLN A 304 -16.90 -23.08 -1.32
N GLY A 305 -17.28 -24.17 -0.65
CA GLY A 305 -16.67 -24.62 0.60
C GLY A 305 -17.02 -23.76 1.83
N GLU A 306 -17.50 -22.53 1.64
CA GLU A 306 -17.79 -21.61 2.74
C GLU A 306 -19.26 -21.60 3.19
N GLU A 307 -19.49 -21.12 4.41
CA GLU A 307 -20.80 -20.99 5.04
C GLU A 307 -20.87 -19.78 5.97
N ASN A 308 -22.07 -19.26 6.21
CA ASN A 308 -22.31 -18.24 7.25
C ASN A 308 -23.70 -18.36 7.88
N ASP A 309 -23.90 -17.75 9.05
CA ASP A 309 -25.16 -17.74 9.78
C ASP A 309 -26.28 -17.15 8.92
N ILE A 310 -26.05 -15.97 8.32
CA ILE A 310 -27.03 -15.26 7.50
C ILE A 310 -26.46 -14.98 6.12
N ILE A 311 -27.17 -15.42 5.07
CA ILE A 311 -26.88 -15.11 3.68
C ILE A 311 -27.99 -14.23 3.10
N ILE A 312 -27.60 -13.12 2.50
CA ILE A 312 -28.46 -12.30 1.66
C ILE A 312 -28.03 -12.51 0.20
N LEU A 313 -28.88 -13.09 -0.63
CA LEU A 313 -28.58 -13.47 -2.00
C LEU A 313 -29.27 -12.53 -3.00
N SER A 314 -28.49 -11.81 -3.81
CA SER A 314 -28.96 -10.98 -4.93
C SER A 314 -28.81 -11.73 -6.26
N LEU A 315 -29.93 -11.97 -6.95
CA LEU A 315 -30.01 -12.77 -8.18
C LEU A 315 -29.85 -11.94 -9.45
N VAL A 316 -30.08 -10.63 -9.38
CA VAL A 316 -29.79 -9.59 -10.38
C VAL A 316 -30.68 -9.61 -11.63
N ARG A 317 -30.90 -10.79 -12.22
CA ARG A 317 -31.50 -10.91 -13.56
C ARG A 317 -32.97 -10.55 -13.53
N SER A 318 -33.33 -9.59 -14.38
CA SER A 318 -34.69 -9.11 -14.59
C SER A 318 -34.73 -8.36 -15.92
N ASN A 319 -35.24 -9.02 -16.96
CA ASN A 319 -35.26 -8.47 -18.32
C ASN A 319 -36.46 -9.00 -19.12
N GLU A 320 -36.93 -8.21 -20.07
CA GLU A 320 -38.07 -8.55 -20.94
C GLU A 320 -37.75 -9.68 -21.92
N ARG A 321 -36.46 -9.95 -22.17
CA ARG A 321 -36.02 -11.00 -23.11
C ARG A 321 -36.15 -12.41 -22.56
N GLY A 322 -36.57 -12.59 -21.31
CA GLY A 322 -36.69 -13.92 -20.70
C GLY A 322 -35.35 -14.60 -20.38
N ASN A 323 -34.23 -13.85 -20.38
CA ASN A 323 -32.90 -14.44 -20.20
C ASN A 323 -32.44 -14.41 -18.75
N VAL A 324 -32.51 -15.55 -18.08
CA VAL A 324 -32.01 -15.80 -16.72
C VAL A 324 -30.48 -16.02 -16.63
N GLY A 325 -29.78 -16.19 -17.77
CA GLY A 325 -28.32 -16.31 -17.81
C GLY A 325 -27.72 -17.38 -16.90
N PHE A 326 -26.87 -16.95 -15.96
CA PHE A 326 -26.12 -17.79 -15.00
C PHE A 326 -27.04 -18.70 -14.16
N LEU A 327 -28.26 -18.23 -13.91
CA LEU A 327 -29.26 -18.89 -13.08
C LEU A 327 -29.98 -20.04 -13.80
N LYS A 328 -29.55 -20.42 -15.02
CA LYS A 328 -30.00 -21.64 -15.70
C LYS A 328 -29.32 -22.90 -15.19
N ILE A 329 -28.12 -22.77 -14.63
CA ILE A 329 -27.24 -23.90 -14.32
C ILE A 329 -27.60 -24.45 -12.92
N PRO A 330 -28.11 -25.70 -12.80
CA PRO A 330 -28.52 -26.30 -11.53
C PRO A 330 -27.43 -26.28 -10.45
N ASN A 331 -26.20 -26.57 -10.84
CA ASN A 331 -25.03 -26.60 -9.97
C ASN A 331 -24.80 -25.27 -9.23
N ARG A 332 -25.00 -24.14 -9.92
CA ARG A 332 -24.84 -22.80 -9.36
C ARG A 332 -26.00 -22.42 -8.45
N ILE A 333 -27.22 -22.88 -8.76
CA ILE A 333 -28.40 -22.72 -7.90
C ILE A 333 -28.18 -23.47 -6.58
N CYS A 334 -27.69 -24.72 -6.65
CA CYS A 334 -27.35 -25.52 -5.48
C CYS A 334 -26.38 -24.76 -4.57
N VAL A 335 -25.30 -24.25 -5.14
CA VAL A 335 -24.29 -23.51 -4.37
C VAL A 335 -24.89 -22.27 -3.75
N ALA A 336 -25.66 -21.47 -4.50
CA ALA A 336 -26.24 -20.23 -4.00
C ALA A 336 -27.20 -20.44 -2.80
N LEU A 337 -27.99 -21.52 -2.83
CA LEU A 337 -29.01 -21.81 -1.80
C LEU A 337 -28.46 -22.58 -0.59
N SER A 338 -27.25 -23.14 -0.66
CA SER A 338 -26.70 -24.05 0.36
C SER A 338 -25.66 -23.44 1.32
N ARG A 339 -25.52 -22.11 1.34
CA ARG A 339 -24.48 -21.40 2.12
C ARG A 339 -24.93 -20.89 3.49
N ALA A 340 -26.24 -20.79 3.68
CA ALA A 340 -26.83 -20.22 4.89
C ALA A 340 -27.05 -21.28 5.97
N LYS A 341 -26.56 -21.02 7.19
CA LYS A 341 -26.82 -21.91 8.33
C LYS A 341 -28.18 -21.66 8.94
N LYS A 342 -28.47 -20.39 9.28
CA LYS A 342 -29.65 -19.96 10.02
C LYS A 342 -30.65 -19.22 9.16
N GLY A 343 -30.19 -18.25 8.35
CA GLY A 343 -31.05 -17.34 7.60
C GLY A 343 -30.68 -17.19 6.13
N LEU A 344 -31.64 -17.37 5.21
CA LEU A 344 -31.46 -17.16 3.77
C LEU A 344 -32.51 -16.17 3.24
N PHE A 345 -32.05 -15.02 2.76
CA PHE A 345 -32.90 -13.98 2.18
C PHE A 345 -32.53 -13.76 0.71
N CYS A 346 -33.38 -14.21 -0.19
CA CYS A 346 -33.17 -14.09 -1.63
C CYS A 346 -33.91 -12.88 -2.18
N VAL A 347 -33.27 -12.09 -3.04
CA VAL A 347 -33.86 -10.96 -3.75
C VAL A 347 -33.70 -11.20 -5.24
N GLY A 348 -34.79 -11.16 -5.99
CA GLY A 348 -34.77 -11.35 -7.44
C GLY A 348 -36.15 -11.38 -8.09
N ASN A 349 -36.17 -11.58 -9.41
CA ASN A 349 -37.39 -11.70 -10.20
C ASN A 349 -37.81 -13.17 -10.33
N MET A 350 -38.72 -13.65 -9.48
CA MET A 350 -39.19 -15.04 -9.50
C MET A 350 -40.00 -15.36 -10.76
N GLN A 351 -40.71 -14.37 -11.31
CA GLN A 351 -41.49 -14.55 -12.54
C GLN A 351 -40.56 -14.96 -13.70
N LEU A 352 -39.45 -14.24 -13.87
CA LEU A 352 -38.42 -14.57 -14.85
C LEU A 352 -37.76 -15.93 -14.55
N LEU A 353 -37.41 -16.19 -13.28
CA LEU A 353 -36.70 -17.40 -12.88
C LEU A 353 -37.52 -18.68 -13.03
N SER A 354 -38.84 -18.60 -12.84
CA SER A 354 -39.75 -19.74 -12.98
C SER A 354 -39.77 -20.37 -14.38
N SER A 355 -39.22 -19.68 -15.38
CA SER A 355 -38.96 -20.26 -16.71
C SER A 355 -37.97 -21.44 -16.69
N VAL A 356 -37.13 -21.54 -15.66
CA VAL A 356 -36.19 -22.66 -15.47
C VAL A 356 -36.85 -23.75 -14.63
N PRO A 357 -36.85 -25.03 -15.06
CA PRO A 357 -37.55 -26.11 -14.37
C PRO A 357 -37.21 -26.24 -12.87
N LEU A 358 -35.93 -26.09 -12.50
CA LEU A 358 -35.51 -26.18 -11.10
C LEU A 358 -36.02 -25.00 -10.27
N TRP A 359 -35.93 -23.77 -10.79
CA TRP A 359 -36.51 -22.59 -10.12
C TRP A 359 -38.02 -22.67 -10.01
N ASN A 360 -38.71 -23.29 -10.97
CA ASN A 360 -40.15 -23.52 -10.86
C ASN A 360 -40.50 -24.45 -9.69
N LYS A 361 -39.76 -25.55 -9.52
CA LYS A 361 -39.93 -26.43 -8.35
C LYS A 361 -39.64 -25.70 -7.04
N ILE A 362 -38.60 -24.86 -7.02
CA ILE A 362 -38.27 -24.02 -5.86
C ILE A 362 -39.39 -23.01 -5.57
N ASN A 363 -39.96 -22.41 -6.61
CA ASN A 363 -41.11 -21.50 -6.52
C ASN A 363 -42.32 -22.19 -5.88
N ASP A 364 -42.61 -23.43 -6.29
CA ASP A 364 -43.71 -24.22 -5.71
C ASP A 364 -43.49 -24.50 -4.21
N VAL A 365 -42.27 -24.86 -3.80
CA VAL A 365 -41.89 -25.06 -2.39
C VAL A 365 -42.04 -23.77 -1.59
N LEU A 366 -41.50 -22.65 -2.10
CA LEU A 366 -41.58 -21.35 -1.43
C LEU A 366 -43.04 -20.86 -1.30
N LYS A 367 -43.87 -21.07 -2.32
CA LYS A 367 -45.30 -20.73 -2.29
C LYS A 367 -46.07 -21.57 -1.29
N ALA A 368 -45.85 -22.89 -1.27
CA ALA A 368 -46.50 -23.81 -0.33
C ALA A 368 -46.23 -23.40 1.13
N ASN A 369 -45.01 -22.92 1.42
CA ASN A 369 -44.58 -22.52 2.75
C ASN A 369 -44.83 -21.03 3.08
N ARG A 370 -45.46 -20.25 2.17
CA ARG A 370 -45.65 -18.78 2.30
C ARG A 370 -44.33 -18.01 2.52
N GLN A 371 -43.26 -18.46 1.88
CA GLN A 371 -41.90 -17.87 1.94
C GLN A 371 -41.55 -17.08 0.67
N LEU A 372 -42.53 -16.77 -0.18
CA LEU A 372 -42.40 -15.96 -1.38
C LEU A 372 -43.36 -14.78 -1.29
N GLY A 373 -42.88 -13.57 -1.55
CA GLY A 373 -43.72 -12.38 -1.65
C GLY A 373 -42.96 -11.15 -2.11
N SER A 374 -43.68 -10.11 -2.50
CA SER A 374 -43.09 -8.81 -2.88
C SER A 374 -42.64 -7.98 -1.68
N GLN A 375 -43.05 -8.37 -0.47
CA GLN A 375 -42.79 -7.66 0.77
C GLN A 375 -42.26 -8.62 1.84
N LEU A 376 -41.15 -8.25 2.48
CA LEU A 376 -40.60 -8.94 3.64
C LEU A 376 -41.20 -8.34 4.93
N PRO A 377 -41.85 -9.15 5.80
CA PRO A 377 -42.34 -8.66 7.08
C PRO A 377 -41.19 -8.56 8.10
N LEU A 378 -40.93 -7.33 8.56
CA LEU A 378 -40.00 -7.01 9.64
C LEU A 378 -40.76 -6.77 10.93
N TYR A 379 -40.24 -7.31 12.03
CA TYR A 379 -40.86 -7.23 13.36
C TYR A 379 -39.99 -6.40 14.29
N CYS A 380 -40.62 -5.52 15.07
CA CYS A 380 -39.89 -4.83 16.12
C CYS A 380 -39.72 -5.77 17.32
N GLN A 381 -38.47 -6.03 17.73
CA GLN A 381 -38.20 -6.90 18.89
C GLN A 381 -38.79 -6.34 20.19
N ASN A 382 -38.87 -5.01 20.32
CA ASN A 382 -39.42 -4.36 21.51
C ASN A 382 -40.95 -4.20 21.44
N HIS A 383 -41.54 -4.24 20.24
CA HIS A 383 -42.97 -4.08 19.97
C HIS A 383 -43.44 -5.14 18.97
N PRO A 384 -43.59 -6.41 19.39
CA PRO A 384 -43.87 -7.53 18.48
C PRO A 384 -45.15 -7.37 17.65
N GLU A 385 -46.11 -6.58 18.13
CA GLU A 385 -47.35 -6.22 17.43
C GLU A 385 -47.13 -5.28 16.24
N LYS A 386 -45.96 -4.63 16.14
CA LYS A 386 -45.61 -3.76 15.03
C LYS A 386 -44.85 -4.53 13.96
N VAL A 387 -45.54 -4.73 12.84
CA VAL A 387 -44.99 -5.31 11.62
C VAL A 387 -44.84 -4.23 10.57
N THR A 388 -43.66 -4.17 9.96
CA THR A 388 -43.38 -3.31 8.81
C THR A 388 -43.08 -4.17 7.60
N TYR A 389 -43.84 -3.97 6.53
CA TYR A 389 -43.64 -4.69 5.28
C TYR A 389 -42.71 -3.88 4.39
N VAL A 390 -41.55 -4.43 4.04
CA VAL A 390 -40.56 -3.77 3.19
C VAL A 390 -40.45 -4.44 1.83
N SER A 391 -40.57 -3.64 0.77
CA SER A 391 -40.42 -4.04 -0.64
C SER A 391 -39.29 -3.31 -1.35
N LYS A 392 -39.05 -2.05 -0.97
CA LYS A 392 -38.03 -1.17 -1.55
C LYS A 392 -37.23 -0.48 -0.45
N ALA A 393 -36.16 0.21 -0.85
CA ALA A 393 -35.21 0.81 0.06
C ALA A 393 -35.83 1.90 0.96
N GLU A 394 -36.80 2.65 0.45
CA GLU A 394 -37.46 3.74 1.18
C GLU A 394 -38.30 3.21 2.34
N ASP A 395 -38.81 1.98 2.25
CA ASP A 395 -39.67 1.38 3.27
C ASP A 395 -38.90 1.16 4.59
N PHE A 396 -37.56 1.04 4.54
CA PHE A 396 -36.71 0.94 5.73
C PHE A 396 -36.67 2.23 6.56
N THR A 397 -37.17 3.36 6.05
CA THR A 397 -37.33 4.59 6.84
C THR A 397 -38.38 4.44 7.95
N ALA A 398 -39.31 3.49 7.82
CA ALA A 398 -40.30 3.15 8.84
C ALA A 398 -39.76 2.23 9.95
N VAL A 399 -38.54 1.71 9.79
CA VAL A 399 -37.81 0.94 10.81
C VAL A 399 -36.45 1.58 11.15
N PRO A 400 -36.43 2.85 11.60
CA PRO A 400 -35.20 3.56 11.92
C PRO A 400 -34.46 2.83 13.05
N GLU A 401 -33.12 2.86 13.03
CA GLU A 401 -32.30 2.24 14.09
C GLU A 401 -32.59 0.74 14.34
N GLY A 402 -33.30 0.05 13.42
CA GLY A 402 -33.68 -1.36 13.54
C GLY A 402 -34.96 -1.62 14.36
N GLY A 403 -35.59 -0.62 14.96
CA GLY A 403 -36.90 -0.78 15.61
C GLY A 403 -37.97 0.07 14.95
N CYS A 404 -39.15 0.13 15.55
CA CYS A 404 -40.29 0.87 14.98
C CYS A 404 -40.16 2.40 15.16
N MET A 405 -41.06 3.16 14.53
CA MET A 405 -41.09 4.63 14.61
C MET A 405 -41.42 5.20 16.00
N TYR A 406 -41.83 4.37 16.97
CA TYR A 406 -42.12 4.86 18.32
C TYR A 406 -40.86 5.40 19.00
N PRO A 407 -40.97 6.49 19.78
CA PRO A 407 -39.86 6.96 20.60
C PRO A 407 -39.47 5.87 21.60
N CYS A 408 -38.18 5.81 21.95
CA CYS A 408 -37.73 4.90 23.00
C CYS A 408 -38.17 5.43 24.38
N ASP A 409 -39.08 4.73 25.05
CA ASP A 409 -39.59 5.13 26.38
C ASP A 409 -38.66 4.76 27.55
N PHE A 410 -37.47 4.23 27.24
CA PHE A 410 -36.51 3.81 28.26
C PHE A 410 -36.00 5.02 29.06
N ARG A 411 -36.20 4.97 30.39
CA ARG A 411 -35.68 5.97 31.32
C ARG A 411 -34.28 5.58 31.74
N LEU A 412 -33.31 6.39 31.35
CA LEU A 412 -31.92 6.25 31.76
C LEU A 412 -31.80 6.40 33.29
N PRO A 413 -30.74 5.87 33.92
CA PRO A 413 -30.51 6.02 35.36
C PRO A 413 -30.48 7.49 35.84
N CYS A 414 -30.24 8.43 34.92
CA CYS A 414 -30.25 9.84 35.22
C CYS A 414 -31.65 10.50 35.24
N GLY A 415 -32.71 9.75 34.93
CA GLY A 415 -34.10 10.20 34.88
C GLY A 415 -34.54 10.76 33.51
N HIS A 416 -33.62 10.96 32.57
CA HIS A 416 -33.96 11.36 31.21
C HIS A 416 -34.43 10.16 30.37
N VAL A 417 -35.38 10.42 29.48
CA VAL A 417 -35.81 9.44 28.46
C VAL A 417 -34.83 9.46 27.29
N CYS A 418 -34.56 8.29 26.70
CA CYS A 418 -33.78 8.15 25.48
C CYS A 418 -34.35 9.04 24.35
N THR A 419 -33.49 9.64 23.53
CA THR A 419 -33.92 10.52 22.42
C THR A 419 -34.03 9.79 21.08
N LEU A 420 -33.64 8.52 21.01
CA LEU A 420 -33.71 7.73 19.80
C LEU A 420 -35.13 7.16 19.61
N ASN A 421 -35.47 6.80 18.37
CA ASN A 421 -36.58 5.90 18.11
C ASN A 421 -36.27 4.52 18.69
N CYS A 422 -37.28 3.66 18.78
CA CYS A 422 -37.14 2.30 19.25
C CYS A 422 -35.95 1.60 18.56
N HIS A 423 -35.01 1.07 19.34
CA HIS A 423 -33.83 0.37 18.82
C HIS A 423 -33.56 -0.92 19.62
N PRO A 424 -33.28 -2.06 18.96
CA PRO A 424 -33.08 -3.34 19.65
C PRO A 424 -31.60 -3.67 19.94
N TYR A 425 -30.63 -3.00 19.31
CA TYR A 425 -29.20 -3.30 19.50
C TYR A 425 -28.66 -2.94 20.90
N ASP A 426 -29.29 -1.99 21.59
CA ASP A 426 -28.93 -1.54 22.96
C ASP A 426 -30.19 -1.41 23.81
N SER A 427 -30.89 -2.54 24.03
CA SER A 427 -32.14 -2.57 24.78
C SER A 427 -31.96 -2.09 26.24
N GLU A 428 -30.81 -2.37 26.85
CA GLU A 428 -30.48 -1.98 28.22
C GLU A 428 -29.83 -0.59 28.32
N HIS A 429 -29.61 0.11 27.20
CA HIS A 429 -28.99 1.44 27.13
C HIS A 429 -27.65 1.52 27.87
N LYS A 430 -26.81 0.49 27.73
CA LYS A 430 -25.47 0.42 28.33
C LYS A 430 -24.48 1.33 27.59
N ASP A 431 -24.65 1.42 26.27
CA ASP A 431 -23.76 2.18 25.40
C ASP A 431 -24.30 3.60 25.14
N TYR A 432 -25.62 3.79 25.20
CA TYR A 432 -26.25 5.09 25.01
C TYR A 432 -25.89 6.10 26.12
N VAL A 433 -25.33 7.25 25.71
CA VAL A 433 -24.92 8.33 26.62
C VAL A 433 -25.90 9.50 26.60
N CYS A 434 -26.43 9.86 27.76
CA CYS A 434 -27.37 10.98 27.89
C CYS A 434 -26.72 12.34 27.58
N ASN A 435 -27.25 13.05 26.59
CA ASN A 435 -26.76 14.38 26.18
C ASN A 435 -27.62 15.56 26.68
N LYS A 436 -28.64 15.32 27.51
CA LYS A 436 -29.49 16.38 28.10
C LYS A 436 -28.76 17.14 29.23
N PRO A 437 -29.14 18.39 29.55
CA PRO A 437 -28.57 19.15 30.67
C PRO A 437 -28.83 18.48 32.05
N CYS A 438 -27.86 18.49 32.98
CA CYS A 438 -28.01 17.96 34.36
C CYS A 438 -28.85 18.93 35.21
N HIS A 439 -30.10 18.60 35.53
CA HIS A 439 -30.96 19.41 36.43
C HIS A 439 -30.84 19.04 37.92
N LYS A 440 -29.89 18.18 38.30
CA LYS A 440 -29.71 17.77 39.70
C LYS A 440 -29.32 18.99 40.56
N VAL A 441 -30.01 19.16 41.68
CA VAL A 441 -29.63 20.10 42.74
C VAL A 441 -28.43 19.52 43.48
N ILE A 442 -27.34 20.29 43.56
CA ILE A 442 -26.04 19.82 44.06
C ILE A 442 -25.64 20.44 45.42
N CYS A 443 -26.52 21.24 46.03
CA CYS A 443 -26.34 21.76 47.39
C CYS A 443 -27.67 22.19 48.03
N GLU A 444 -27.67 22.35 49.36
CA GLU A 444 -28.81 22.76 50.19
C GLU A 444 -29.38 24.14 49.81
N ASN A 445 -28.56 25.04 49.27
CA ASN A 445 -29.00 26.36 48.78
C ASN A 445 -29.76 26.32 47.45
N GLY A 446 -30.15 25.13 46.95
CA GLY A 446 -31.01 24.98 45.77
C GLY A 446 -30.32 25.12 44.40
N HIS A 447 -28.98 25.18 44.34
CA HIS A 447 -28.27 25.39 43.07
C HIS A 447 -28.20 24.13 42.19
N THR A 448 -28.49 24.29 40.89
CA THR A 448 -28.52 23.20 39.89
C THR A 448 -27.18 23.04 39.16
N CYS A 449 -26.87 21.80 38.74
CA CYS A 449 -25.72 21.52 37.88
C CYS A 449 -25.84 22.20 36.51
N LYS A 450 -24.70 22.54 35.88
CA LYS A 450 -24.63 23.14 34.53
C LYS A 450 -24.01 22.23 33.46
N ASN A 451 -23.57 21.03 33.85
CA ASN A 451 -22.91 20.08 32.95
C ASN A 451 -23.93 19.23 32.17
N LYS A 452 -23.47 18.48 31.16
CA LYS A 452 -24.28 17.42 30.53
C LYS A 452 -24.56 16.31 31.55
N CYS A 453 -25.69 15.63 31.40
CA CYS A 453 -26.15 14.64 32.36
C CYS A 453 -25.23 13.41 32.47
N SER A 454 -24.53 13.07 31.40
CA SER A 454 -23.52 12.00 31.36
C SER A 454 -22.23 12.33 32.11
N GLU A 455 -22.01 13.60 32.48
CA GLU A 455 -20.83 14.03 33.23
C GLU A 455 -21.12 14.02 34.74
N PRO A 456 -20.18 13.60 35.59
CA PRO A 456 -20.38 13.56 37.04
C PRO A 456 -20.66 14.97 37.60
N CYS A 457 -21.83 15.18 38.18
CA CYS A 457 -22.23 16.47 38.75
C CYS A 457 -21.40 16.71 40.05
N GLY A 458 -20.45 17.65 39.99
CA GLY A 458 -19.47 17.91 41.08
C GLY A 458 -20.03 18.75 42.24
N LYS A 459 -19.20 19.04 43.25
CA LYS A 459 -19.57 19.90 44.40
C LYS A 459 -20.00 21.30 43.95
N CYS A 460 -20.98 21.91 44.64
CA CYS A 460 -21.46 23.26 44.31
C CYS A 460 -20.35 24.31 44.42
N LYS A 461 -20.05 24.95 43.29
CA LYS A 461 -19.04 26.01 43.15
C LYS A 461 -19.62 27.43 43.14
N GLN A 462 -20.93 27.57 43.37
CA GLN A 462 -21.55 28.89 43.38
C GLN A 462 -21.01 29.70 44.57
N PRO A 463 -20.45 30.91 44.35
CA PRO A 463 -19.86 31.71 45.40
C PRO A 463 -20.94 32.24 46.34
N VAL A 464 -20.73 32.07 47.65
CA VAL A 464 -21.58 32.65 48.69
C VAL A 464 -20.70 33.35 49.75
N PRO A 465 -21.08 34.55 50.22
CA PRO A 465 -20.30 35.27 51.21
C PRO A 465 -20.41 34.58 52.58
N LYS A 466 -19.26 34.23 53.18
CA LYS A 466 -19.19 33.67 54.55
C LYS A 466 -18.04 34.32 55.34
N GLN A 467 -18.22 34.51 56.64
CA GLN A 467 -17.21 35.08 57.53
C GLN A 467 -16.35 33.96 58.14
N ILE A 468 -15.02 34.09 58.09
CA ILE A 468 -14.08 33.06 58.55
C ILE A 468 -13.81 33.22 60.05
N GLU A 469 -14.28 32.26 60.85
CA GLU A 469 -14.23 32.27 62.32
C GLU A 469 -12.84 32.52 62.93
N LYS A 470 -11.77 31.96 62.33
CA LYS A 470 -10.41 32.00 62.91
C LYS A 470 -9.67 33.33 62.76
N CYS A 471 -10.10 34.21 61.85
CA CYS A 471 -9.41 35.47 61.58
C CYS A 471 -10.33 36.66 61.25
N GLY A 472 -11.65 36.46 61.24
CA GLY A 472 -12.66 37.51 61.08
C GLY A 472 -12.88 38.06 59.67
N HIS A 473 -12.17 37.58 58.64
CA HIS A 473 -12.31 38.07 57.26
C HIS A 473 -13.55 37.49 56.55
N ILE A 474 -14.28 38.33 55.81
CA ILE A 474 -15.43 37.93 54.98
C ILE A 474 -14.93 37.66 53.55
N GLN A 475 -15.20 36.47 53.01
CA GLN A 475 -14.82 36.09 51.65
C GLN A 475 -15.93 35.29 50.97
N ASP A 476 -16.08 35.48 49.66
CA ASP A 476 -16.93 34.63 48.83
C ASP A 476 -16.28 33.25 48.67
N ILE A 477 -16.87 32.24 49.31
CA ILE A 477 -16.37 30.87 49.25
C ILE A 477 -17.41 29.97 48.57
N PRO A 478 -16.98 28.87 47.91
CA PRO A 478 -17.91 27.92 47.31
C PRO A 478 -18.95 27.45 48.32
N CYS A 479 -20.23 27.45 47.92
CA CYS A 479 -21.36 27.02 48.75
C CYS A 479 -21.10 25.74 49.56
N SER A 480 -20.45 24.75 48.92
CA SER A 480 -20.11 23.44 49.51
C SER A 480 -18.96 23.43 50.52
N GLN A 481 -18.37 24.58 50.86
CA GLN A 481 -17.25 24.72 51.79
C GLN A 481 -17.68 25.42 53.08
N SER A 482 -17.28 24.88 54.26
CA SER A 482 -17.56 25.47 55.58
C SER A 482 -16.54 26.57 55.92
N ALA A 483 -16.96 27.60 56.64
CA ALA A 483 -16.13 28.77 56.94
C ALA A 483 -15.01 28.47 57.96
N ASP A 484 -15.22 27.45 58.77
CA ASP A 484 -14.40 26.89 59.83
C ASP A 484 -13.26 26.00 59.30
N THR A 485 -13.48 25.31 58.17
CA THR A 485 -12.44 24.55 57.45
C THR A 485 -11.75 25.38 56.36
N PHE A 486 -12.33 26.51 55.97
CA PHE A 486 -11.75 27.40 54.98
C PHE A 486 -10.56 28.16 55.56
N VAL A 487 -9.37 27.84 55.05
CA VAL A 487 -8.15 28.56 55.42
C VAL A 487 -8.20 29.93 54.76
N CYS A 488 -8.17 30.98 55.58
CA CYS A 488 -8.25 32.36 55.11
C CYS A 488 -7.24 32.63 54.01
N LYS A 489 -7.72 33.13 52.86
CA LYS A 489 -6.86 33.38 51.70
C LYS A 489 -6.06 34.69 51.79
N VAL A 490 -5.90 35.22 53.00
CA VAL A 490 -5.04 36.37 53.28
C VAL A 490 -3.66 35.83 53.69
N HIS A 491 -2.61 36.26 52.98
CA HIS A 491 -1.26 35.74 53.13
C HIS A 491 -0.57 36.20 54.42
N CYS A 492 0.29 35.33 54.99
CA CYS A 492 1.17 35.68 56.10
C CYS A 492 2.15 36.79 55.70
N ALA A 493 2.39 37.76 56.58
CA ALA A 493 3.23 38.93 56.30
C ALA A 493 4.74 38.73 56.52
N GLN A 494 5.18 37.54 56.96
CA GLN A 494 6.57 37.24 57.35
C GLN A 494 7.42 36.71 56.18
N PHE A 495 8.76 36.86 56.23
CA PHE A 495 9.71 36.40 55.20
C PHE A 495 10.61 35.25 55.68
N LEU A 496 10.95 34.29 54.81
CA LEU A 496 11.81 33.12 55.08
C LEU A 496 13.30 33.45 54.84
N GLN A 497 14.24 32.63 55.35
CA GLN A 497 15.70 32.84 55.22
C GLN A 497 16.21 32.91 53.76
N CYS A 498 15.54 32.26 52.81
CA CYS A 498 15.83 32.37 51.38
C CYS A 498 15.31 33.68 50.74
N GLY A 499 14.78 34.62 51.53
CA GLY A 499 14.25 35.92 51.09
C GLY A 499 12.81 35.93 50.57
N HIS A 500 12.14 34.77 50.47
CA HIS A 500 10.76 34.68 49.96
C HIS A 500 9.72 34.91 51.07
N LYS A 501 8.62 35.61 50.75
CA LYS A 501 7.47 35.76 51.66
C LYS A 501 6.89 34.39 51.99
N CYS A 502 6.49 34.21 53.24
CA CYS A 502 5.84 32.98 53.65
C CYS A 502 4.53 32.81 52.87
N VAL A 503 4.48 31.81 52.00
CA VAL A 503 3.27 31.48 51.21
C VAL A 503 2.17 30.82 52.04
N ARG A 504 2.41 30.63 53.34
CA ARG A 504 1.40 30.13 54.26
C ARG A 504 0.37 31.21 54.54
N TRP A 505 -0.84 30.74 54.74
CA TRP A 505 -2.00 31.56 55.03
C TRP A 505 -1.95 32.07 56.47
N CYS A 506 -2.64 33.18 56.75
CA CYS A 506 -2.80 33.71 58.09
C CYS A 506 -3.22 32.59 59.08
N GLY A 507 -2.43 32.37 60.16
CA GLY A 507 -2.69 31.38 61.20
C GLY A 507 -1.93 30.04 61.12
N GLN A 508 -1.00 29.83 60.18
CA GLN A 508 -0.15 28.62 60.12
C GLN A 508 1.32 28.89 60.51
N THR A 509 2.02 27.92 61.13
CA THR A 509 3.46 28.02 61.47
C THR A 509 4.33 28.07 60.21
N CYS A 510 5.26 29.03 60.16
CA CYS A 510 6.12 29.27 58.98
C CYS A 510 7.03 28.07 58.65
N THR A 511 7.22 27.78 57.36
CA THR A 511 7.97 26.59 56.89
C THR A 511 9.47 26.86 56.75
N ILE A 512 10.32 25.93 57.21
CA ILE A 512 11.79 26.03 57.09
C ILE A 512 12.27 25.62 55.68
N ASN A 513 11.67 24.57 55.09
CA ASN A 513 11.94 24.13 53.73
C ASN A 513 11.03 24.87 52.77
N CYS A 514 11.59 25.84 52.05
CA CYS A 514 10.84 26.65 51.10
C CYS A 514 10.20 25.75 50.01
N PRO A 515 8.86 25.67 49.92
CA PRO A 515 8.15 24.92 48.89
C PRO A 515 8.00 25.75 47.60
N GLU A 516 8.48 26.99 47.61
CA GLU A 516 8.43 27.86 46.46
C GLU A 516 9.14 27.16 45.31
N LYS A 517 8.39 27.03 44.22
CA LYS A 517 8.87 26.41 43.00
C LYS A 517 9.80 27.41 42.34
N VAL A 518 11.05 27.40 42.77
CA VAL A 518 12.08 28.16 42.09
C VAL A 518 12.28 27.53 40.72
N ILE A 519 12.29 28.40 39.73
CA ILE A 519 12.67 28.00 38.39
C ILE A 519 14.17 27.78 38.44
N VAL A 520 14.58 26.53 38.27
CA VAL A 520 15.98 26.22 38.07
C VAL A 520 16.15 26.07 36.58
N THR A 521 16.98 26.95 36.03
CA THR A 521 17.48 26.80 34.68
C THR A 521 18.53 25.71 34.73
N LEU A 522 18.21 24.56 34.15
CA LEU A 522 19.19 23.50 33.98
C LEU A 522 20.24 23.93 32.94
N GLU A 523 21.40 23.27 32.91
CA GLU A 523 22.45 23.55 31.92
C GLU A 523 21.94 23.48 30.47
N CYS A 524 20.87 22.73 30.21
CA CYS A 524 20.17 22.67 28.93
C CYS A 524 19.28 23.88 28.59
N GLY A 525 19.26 24.94 29.39
CA GLY A 525 18.43 26.14 29.19
C GLY A 525 16.95 25.96 29.53
N HIS A 526 16.46 24.72 29.60
CA HIS A 526 15.10 24.44 30.06
C HIS A 526 14.91 24.78 31.53
N THR A 527 13.78 25.44 31.79
CA THR A 527 13.35 25.83 33.11
C THR A 527 12.44 24.75 33.65
N MET A 528 12.90 24.04 34.69
CA MET A 528 12.02 23.18 35.45
C MET A 528 11.69 23.84 36.79
N LYS A 529 10.44 23.73 37.17
CA LYS A 529 9.99 24.13 38.50
C LYS A 529 10.35 23.01 39.46
N THR A 530 11.47 23.18 40.18
CA THR A 530 11.82 22.33 41.32
C THR A 530 11.62 23.10 42.63
N LEU A 531 11.62 22.41 43.75
CA LEU A 531 11.42 23.05 45.05
C LEU A 531 12.72 23.74 45.50
N CYS A 532 12.62 24.94 46.07
CA CYS A 532 13.76 25.74 46.50
C CYS A 532 14.79 24.97 47.34
N HIS A 533 14.33 24.12 48.26
CA HIS A 533 15.21 23.29 49.08
C HIS A 533 15.93 22.14 48.33
N LEU A 534 15.35 21.63 47.23
CA LEU A 534 15.99 20.59 46.39
C LEU A 534 17.14 21.18 45.56
N LYS A 535 17.01 22.43 45.10
CA LYS A 535 18.10 23.19 44.46
C LYS A 535 19.28 23.36 45.42
N SER A 536 19.01 23.83 46.65
CA SER A 536 20.04 24.05 47.67
C SER A 536 20.73 22.75 48.11
N LYS A 537 20.05 21.60 48.01
CA LYS A 537 20.61 20.29 48.33
C LYS A 537 21.50 19.76 47.19
N ALA A 538 21.07 19.89 45.94
CA ALA A 538 21.88 19.54 44.76
C ALA A 538 23.18 20.36 44.65
N GLU A 539 23.15 21.63 45.06
CA GLU A 539 24.33 22.52 45.13
C GLU A 539 25.34 22.11 46.21
N LYS A 540 24.89 21.50 47.32
CA LYS A 540 25.76 20.99 48.39
C LYS A 540 26.34 19.60 48.10
N ASP A 541 25.57 18.73 47.42
CA ASP A 541 25.93 17.33 47.19
C ASP A 541 26.60 17.08 45.82
N GLY A 542 26.79 18.12 44.99
CA GLY A 542 27.51 18.03 43.70
C GLY A 542 26.84 17.20 42.60
N THR A 543 25.56 16.83 42.77
CA THR A 543 24.82 15.95 41.84
C THR A 543 23.94 16.77 40.87
N LYS A 544 24.10 16.54 39.56
CA LYS A 544 23.36 17.25 38.50
C LYS A 544 21.93 16.72 38.34
N ILE A 545 20.94 17.61 38.28
CA ILE A 545 19.52 17.27 38.05
C ILE A 545 19.28 17.04 36.54
N ARG A 546 18.77 15.85 36.14
CA ARG A 546 18.57 15.47 34.72
C ARG A 546 17.23 15.95 34.14
N CYS A 547 17.23 16.33 32.86
CA CYS A 547 16.05 16.81 32.13
C CYS A 547 15.25 15.69 31.43
N SER A 548 14.04 15.40 31.88
CA SER A 548 13.18 14.34 31.30
C SER A 548 12.20 14.82 30.21
N VAL A 549 12.22 16.11 29.86
CA VAL A 549 11.35 16.67 28.81
C VAL A 549 11.67 16.00 27.48
N ARG A 550 10.63 15.58 26.73
CA ARG A 550 10.81 15.05 25.38
C ARG A 550 11.50 16.10 24.53
N CYS A 551 12.41 15.67 23.66
CA CYS A 551 13.05 16.62 22.77
C CYS A 551 12.00 17.16 21.78
N GLU A 552 11.66 18.44 21.93
CA GLU A 552 10.68 19.12 21.07
C GLU A 552 11.31 19.61 19.76
N GLU A 553 12.60 19.37 19.58
CA GLU A 553 13.31 19.74 18.37
C GLU A 553 12.75 18.93 17.19
N LYS A 554 12.22 19.66 16.21
CA LYS A 554 11.84 19.08 14.92
C LYS A 554 13.12 18.79 14.17
N LEU A 555 13.37 17.50 13.95
CA LEU A 555 14.41 17.05 13.05
C LEU A 555 14.17 17.67 11.67
N SER A 556 15.22 17.75 10.87
CA SER A 556 15.16 18.28 9.51
C SER A 556 14.13 17.61 8.59
N CYS A 557 13.69 16.40 8.94
CA CYS A 557 12.61 15.69 8.24
C CYS A 557 11.19 16.06 8.70
N GLY A 558 11.02 17.11 9.52
CA GLY A 558 9.73 17.61 10.02
C GLY A 558 9.15 16.83 11.20
N HIS A 559 9.68 15.65 11.47
CA HIS A 559 9.32 14.80 12.60
C HIS A 559 10.00 15.23 13.90
N LEU A 560 9.38 14.97 15.04
CA LEU A 560 9.95 15.24 16.36
C LEU A 560 11.07 14.25 16.68
N CYS A 561 12.14 14.74 17.32
CA CYS A 561 13.21 13.89 17.83
C CYS A 561 12.65 12.81 18.78
N PRO A 562 12.95 11.51 18.57
CA PRO A 562 12.43 10.45 19.43
C PRO A 562 13.08 10.41 20.83
N GLY A 563 14.16 11.16 21.07
CA GLY A 563 14.90 11.21 22.35
C GLY A 563 14.36 12.19 23.40
N SER A 564 14.96 12.17 24.61
CA SER A 564 14.73 13.13 25.70
C SER A 564 15.80 14.22 25.74
N CYS A 565 15.49 15.38 26.32
CA CYS A 565 16.41 16.52 26.42
C CYS A 565 17.74 16.14 27.14
N SER A 566 17.70 15.37 28.23
CA SER A 566 18.93 14.91 28.91
C SER A 566 19.76 13.99 28.03
N SER A 567 19.13 13.05 27.31
CA SER A 567 19.85 12.14 26.41
C SER A 567 20.50 12.88 25.24
N CYS A 568 19.79 13.84 24.65
CA CYS A 568 20.33 14.64 23.54
C CYS A 568 21.46 15.58 24.00
N LEU A 569 21.39 16.13 25.22
CA LEU A 569 22.45 17.00 25.76
C LEU A 569 23.68 16.23 26.22
N GLU A 570 23.51 15.09 26.90
CA GLU A 570 24.64 14.25 27.35
C GLU A 570 25.38 13.65 26.14
N GLN A 571 24.67 13.37 25.04
CA GLN A 571 25.27 12.87 23.80
C GLN A 571 25.75 13.99 22.87
N GLY A 572 25.25 15.23 23.04
CA GLY A 572 25.57 16.37 22.18
C GLY A 572 24.93 16.34 20.78
N PHE A 573 23.98 15.43 20.52
CA PHE A 573 23.25 15.31 19.25
C PHE A 573 21.84 14.71 19.42
N HIS A 574 20.95 14.96 18.46
CA HIS A 574 19.58 14.45 18.46
C HIS A 574 19.48 13.05 17.82
N HIS A 575 18.49 12.26 18.24
CA HIS A 575 18.24 10.91 17.72
C HIS A 575 17.66 10.95 16.29
N SER A 576 18.04 9.98 15.45
CA SER A 576 17.58 9.88 14.06
C SER A 576 16.11 9.44 13.94
N CYS A 577 15.41 9.88 12.89
CA CYS A 577 13.99 9.59 12.69
C CYS A 577 13.74 8.18 12.11
N ASN A 578 12.91 7.36 12.77
CA ASN A 578 12.62 5.99 12.35
C ASN A 578 11.24 5.81 11.65
N ASN A 579 10.54 6.90 11.31
CA ASN A 579 9.26 6.86 10.59
C ASN A 579 9.44 6.56 9.09
N SER A 580 8.38 6.17 8.36
CA SER A 580 8.39 6.04 6.89
C SER A 580 8.46 7.40 6.18
N CYS A 581 9.22 7.52 5.07
CA CYS A 581 9.27 8.75 4.25
C CYS A 581 8.04 8.78 3.31
N ASP A 582 7.09 9.70 3.52
CA ASP A 582 5.90 9.88 2.67
C ASP A 582 6.08 10.93 1.54
N ILE A 583 7.32 11.39 1.31
CA ILE A 583 7.63 12.45 0.36
C ILE A 583 7.48 11.94 -1.09
N ILE A 584 6.82 12.75 -1.93
CA ILE A 584 6.87 12.60 -3.40
C ILE A 584 8.15 13.27 -3.89
N LEU A 585 9.05 12.47 -4.45
CA LEU A 585 10.34 12.91 -4.96
C LEU A 585 10.17 13.77 -6.23
N LEU A 586 11.22 14.50 -6.62
CA LEU A 586 11.26 15.33 -7.84
C LEU A 586 10.87 14.54 -9.11
N CYS A 587 11.20 13.25 -9.16
CA CYS A 587 10.81 12.34 -10.24
C CYS A 587 9.33 11.92 -10.22
N SER A 588 8.55 12.40 -9.26
CA SER A 588 7.16 12.05 -8.96
C SER A 588 6.95 10.59 -8.52
N HIS A 589 8.00 9.91 -8.05
CA HIS A 589 7.87 8.65 -7.31
C HIS A 589 7.73 8.92 -5.81
N ARG A 590 6.93 8.11 -5.12
CA ARG A 590 6.86 8.10 -3.67
C ARG A 590 8.14 7.48 -3.10
N CYS A 591 8.71 8.08 -2.06
CA CYS A 591 9.81 7.48 -1.33
C CYS A 591 9.35 6.19 -0.62
N GLU A 592 10.18 5.15 -0.64
CA GLU A 592 9.90 3.86 0.02
C GLU A 592 10.85 3.58 1.19
N GLU A 593 11.73 4.53 1.52
CA GLU A 593 12.75 4.40 2.57
C GLU A 593 12.30 5.05 3.89
N LYS A 594 13.01 4.76 4.98
CA LYS A 594 12.79 5.40 6.30
C LYS A 594 13.21 6.87 6.27
N CYS A 595 12.60 7.72 7.10
CA CYS A 595 12.91 9.16 7.18
C CYS A 595 14.41 9.38 7.38
N ALA A 596 15.06 8.60 8.26
CA ALA A 596 16.51 8.64 8.52
C ALA A 596 17.39 8.42 7.28
N ALA A 597 16.94 7.64 6.29
CA ALA A 597 17.66 7.44 5.04
C ALA A 597 17.44 8.64 4.11
N GLY A 598 18.41 8.96 3.23
CA GLY A 598 18.20 9.97 2.19
C GLY A 598 16.99 9.59 1.32
N CYS A 599 16.12 10.55 0.97
CA CYS A 599 14.97 10.28 0.11
C CYS A 599 15.38 10.54 -1.38
N PHE A 600 15.69 9.47 -2.12
CA PHE A 600 16.09 9.47 -3.54
C PHE A 600 15.47 8.27 -4.26
N CYS A 601 15.35 8.35 -5.59
CA CYS A 601 14.67 7.31 -6.35
C CYS A 601 15.62 6.30 -7.00
N ILE A 602 15.56 5.05 -6.54
CA ILE A 602 16.32 3.92 -7.10
C ILE A 602 15.56 3.13 -8.18
N ARG A 603 14.35 3.57 -8.53
CA ARG A 603 13.56 2.92 -9.58
C ARG A 603 14.20 3.15 -10.95
N ALA A 604 13.86 2.29 -11.91
CA ALA A 604 14.24 2.54 -13.31
C ALA A 604 13.59 3.84 -13.79
N CYS A 605 14.33 4.64 -14.56
CA CYS A 605 13.78 5.88 -15.11
C CYS A 605 12.59 5.59 -16.03
N GLU A 606 11.50 6.35 -15.85
CA GLU A 606 10.28 6.23 -16.67
C GLU A 606 10.31 7.15 -17.90
N LYS A 607 11.37 7.96 -18.09
CA LYS A 607 11.53 8.82 -19.26
C LYS A 607 11.56 7.95 -20.52
N LYS A 608 10.63 8.25 -21.44
CA LYS A 608 10.49 7.56 -22.72
C LYS A 608 10.26 8.59 -23.81
N CYS A 609 10.85 8.37 -24.97
CA CYS A 609 10.59 9.12 -26.19
C CYS A 609 10.10 8.17 -27.30
N PHE A 610 9.88 8.70 -28.50
CA PHE A 610 9.51 7.90 -29.68
C PHE A 610 10.57 6.86 -30.07
N HIS A 611 11.83 7.09 -29.70
CA HIS A 611 12.97 6.28 -30.11
C HIS A 611 13.35 5.21 -29.09
N GLY A 612 12.93 5.34 -27.83
CA GLY A 612 13.31 4.39 -26.79
C GLY A 612 12.97 4.85 -25.38
N LYS A 613 13.28 3.99 -24.42
CA LYS A 613 13.13 4.25 -22.98
C LYS A 613 14.51 4.44 -22.36
N CYS A 614 14.62 5.33 -21.37
CA CYS A 614 15.83 5.49 -20.58
C CYS A 614 16.15 4.18 -19.81
N THR A 615 17.42 3.78 -19.83
CA THR A 615 17.93 2.59 -19.15
C THR A 615 18.56 2.90 -17.79
N SER A 616 18.84 4.17 -17.50
CA SER A 616 19.44 4.63 -16.24
C SER A 616 18.44 4.57 -15.06
N LYS A 617 18.97 4.67 -13.83
CA LYS A 617 18.13 4.85 -12.65
C LYS A 617 17.52 6.24 -12.64
N CYS A 618 16.39 6.40 -11.96
CA CYS A 618 15.63 7.64 -12.00
C CYS A 618 16.36 8.80 -11.31
N SER A 619 17.19 8.51 -10.31
CA SER A 619 18.11 9.46 -9.65
C SER A 619 19.20 9.99 -10.57
N ASP A 620 19.54 9.26 -11.63
CA ASP A 620 20.71 9.58 -12.44
C ASP A 620 20.32 10.55 -13.57
N PRO A 621 21.26 11.40 -14.02
CA PRO A 621 21.06 12.24 -15.19
C PRO A 621 20.71 11.40 -16.41
N CYS A 622 19.63 11.74 -17.09
CA CYS A 622 19.21 11.05 -18.30
C CYS A 622 19.97 11.57 -19.52
N THR A 623 20.65 10.69 -20.25
CA THR A 623 21.25 11.06 -21.54
C THR A 623 20.18 11.59 -22.51
N PRO A 624 20.34 12.79 -23.10
CA PRO A 624 19.37 13.36 -24.02
C PRO A 624 19.29 12.55 -25.32
N CYS A 625 18.09 12.44 -25.89
CA CYS A 625 17.86 11.72 -27.14
C CYS A 625 18.22 12.60 -28.35
N THR A 626 19.32 12.29 -29.02
CA THR A 626 19.87 13.04 -30.17
C THR A 626 19.24 12.69 -31.53
N MET A 627 18.20 11.86 -31.55
CA MET A 627 17.42 11.55 -32.76
C MET A 627 16.45 12.70 -33.08
N LEU A 628 16.10 12.90 -34.36
CA LEU A 628 15.10 13.90 -34.77
C LEU A 628 13.73 13.62 -34.14
N CYS A 629 13.00 14.66 -33.73
CA CYS A 629 11.72 14.50 -33.07
C CYS A 629 10.68 13.83 -33.98
N GLY A 630 10.05 12.76 -33.49
CA GLY A 630 8.99 12.03 -34.22
C GLY A 630 7.63 12.73 -34.27
N TRP A 631 7.51 13.97 -33.77
CA TRP A 631 6.23 14.68 -33.75
C TRP A 631 5.89 15.29 -35.12
N CYS A 632 4.99 14.63 -35.84
CA CYS A 632 4.46 15.08 -37.12
C CYS A 632 2.94 14.87 -37.22
N CYS A 633 2.29 15.70 -38.01
CA CYS A 633 0.94 15.45 -38.53
C CYS A 633 0.91 15.76 -40.04
N ALA A 634 -0.25 15.65 -40.67
CA ALA A 634 -0.40 15.98 -42.10
C ALA A 634 -0.09 17.46 -42.42
N HIS A 635 -0.15 18.34 -41.42
CA HIS A 635 0.01 19.79 -41.60
C HIS A 635 1.42 20.29 -41.31
N GLU A 636 2.13 19.69 -40.34
CA GLU A 636 3.44 20.18 -39.90
C GLU A 636 4.30 19.04 -39.33
N LYS A 637 5.63 19.22 -39.36
CA LYS A 637 6.62 18.27 -38.84
C LYS A 637 7.70 19.02 -38.07
N CYS A 638 8.02 18.53 -36.86
CA CYS A 638 9.10 19.07 -36.03
C CYS A 638 10.46 18.78 -36.67
N THR A 639 11.36 19.77 -36.69
CA THR A 639 12.73 19.62 -37.22
C THR A 639 13.80 19.52 -36.14
N LYS A 640 13.42 19.79 -34.88
CA LYS A 640 14.32 19.77 -33.72
C LYS A 640 14.69 18.37 -33.26
N LEU A 641 15.76 18.27 -32.48
CA LEU A 641 16.14 17.03 -31.82
C LEU A 641 15.07 16.63 -30.78
N CYS A 642 14.94 15.34 -30.50
CA CYS A 642 13.86 14.83 -29.67
C CYS A 642 13.88 15.40 -28.24
N TRP A 643 15.05 15.78 -27.73
CA TRP A 643 15.21 16.39 -26.40
C TRP A 643 14.92 17.90 -26.39
N GLU A 644 15.04 18.57 -27.52
CA GLU A 644 14.82 20.02 -27.64
C GLU A 644 13.31 20.34 -27.65
N PRO A 645 12.91 21.54 -27.17
CA PRO A 645 11.57 22.07 -27.42
C PRO A 645 11.28 22.04 -28.92
N CYS A 646 10.10 21.53 -29.29
CA CYS A 646 9.65 21.45 -30.66
C CYS A 646 9.43 22.87 -31.22
N ASP A 647 9.76 23.05 -32.50
CA ASP A 647 9.68 24.29 -33.28
C ASP A 647 8.32 24.49 -33.96
N ARG A 648 7.33 23.64 -33.65
CA ARG A 648 5.99 23.69 -34.22
C ARG A 648 4.93 23.83 -33.14
N GLU A 649 3.81 24.43 -33.50
CA GLU A 649 2.65 24.58 -32.62
C GLU A 649 1.76 23.32 -32.61
N PRO A 650 0.93 23.12 -31.56
CA PRO A 650 -0.04 22.03 -31.54
C PRO A 650 -1.11 22.20 -32.63
N CYS A 651 -1.36 21.13 -33.40
CA CYS A 651 -2.41 21.14 -34.41
C CYS A 651 -3.81 21.12 -33.75
N ASN A 652 -4.65 22.10 -34.09
CA ASN A 652 -6.03 22.20 -33.61
C ASN A 652 -7.07 21.71 -34.61
N GLU A 653 -6.64 21.20 -35.76
CA GLU A 653 -7.53 20.63 -36.77
C GLU A 653 -8.21 19.35 -36.26
N PRO A 654 -9.49 19.12 -36.59
CA PRO A 654 -10.19 17.87 -36.26
C PRO A 654 -9.47 16.64 -36.82
N CYS A 655 -9.60 15.51 -36.12
CA CYS A 655 -9.06 14.25 -36.61
C CYS A 655 -9.92 13.66 -37.73
N ASN A 656 -9.37 13.51 -38.93
CA ASN A 656 -10.09 12.94 -40.10
C ASN A 656 -10.21 11.39 -40.06
N LYS A 657 -9.88 10.74 -38.94
CA LYS A 657 -9.98 9.28 -38.80
C LYS A 657 -11.38 8.88 -38.31
N SER A 658 -11.89 7.77 -38.81
CA SER A 658 -13.08 7.12 -38.26
C SER A 658 -12.68 6.13 -37.15
N LEU A 659 -13.45 6.12 -36.06
CA LEU A 659 -13.28 5.16 -34.97
C LEU A 659 -13.75 3.75 -35.40
N LYS A 660 -13.50 2.73 -34.58
CA LYS A 660 -13.94 1.34 -34.87
C LYS A 660 -15.45 1.22 -35.09
N CYS A 661 -16.23 2.09 -34.47
CA CYS A 661 -17.68 2.21 -34.64
C CYS A 661 -18.10 2.98 -35.92
N LYS A 662 -17.16 3.29 -36.81
CA LYS A 662 -17.32 4.06 -38.07
C LYS A 662 -17.72 5.53 -37.93
N HIS A 663 -18.01 6.00 -36.73
CA HIS A 663 -18.23 7.42 -36.44
C HIS A 663 -16.95 8.26 -36.49
N PRO A 664 -17.06 9.58 -36.75
CA PRO A 664 -15.91 10.48 -36.75
C PRO A 664 -15.24 10.55 -35.38
N CYS A 665 -13.91 10.69 -35.38
CA CYS A 665 -13.11 10.86 -34.18
C CYS A 665 -13.36 12.24 -33.55
N ILE A 666 -13.58 12.26 -32.24
CA ILE A 666 -13.71 13.50 -31.44
C ILE A 666 -12.35 14.12 -31.03
N GLY A 667 -11.26 13.50 -31.47
CA GLY A 667 -9.90 13.94 -31.18
C GLY A 667 -9.38 14.97 -32.19
N LEU A 668 -8.13 15.36 -31.99
CA LEU A 668 -7.41 16.31 -32.85
C LEU A 668 -6.41 15.61 -33.78
N CYS A 669 -6.08 16.26 -34.88
CA CYS A 669 -5.11 15.76 -35.86
C CYS A 669 -3.72 15.61 -35.23
N GLY A 670 -3.08 14.46 -35.46
CA GLY A 670 -1.76 14.16 -34.93
C GLY A 670 -1.72 13.68 -33.47
N GLU A 671 -2.84 13.75 -32.73
CA GLU A 671 -2.94 13.27 -31.35
C GLU A 671 -3.40 11.80 -31.29
N PRO A 672 -3.11 11.07 -30.18
CA PRO A 672 -3.70 9.76 -29.95
C PRO A 672 -5.24 9.86 -29.93
N CYS A 673 -5.89 9.19 -30.87
CA CYS A 673 -7.35 9.23 -30.96
C CYS A 673 -7.99 8.71 -29.67
N PRO A 674 -8.91 9.47 -29.04
CA PRO A 674 -9.78 8.95 -28.00
C PRO A 674 -10.47 7.70 -28.52
N GLN A 675 -10.47 6.63 -27.72
CA GLN A 675 -11.11 5.37 -28.12
C GLN A 675 -12.64 5.40 -27.94
N LYS A 676 -13.14 6.50 -27.37
CA LYS A 676 -14.55 6.76 -27.09
C LYS A 676 -15.13 7.67 -28.17
N CYS A 677 -16.37 7.39 -28.56
CA CYS A 677 -17.10 8.08 -29.61
C CYS A 677 -18.20 8.96 -29.00
N ARG A 678 -18.41 10.17 -29.55
CA ARG A 678 -19.53 11.03 -29.12
C ARG A 678 -20.90 10.34 -29.19
N ILE A 679 -21.08 9.46 -30.18
CA ILE A 679 -22.37 8.81 -30.44
C ILE A 679 -22.49 7.51 -29.64
N CYS A 680 -21.47 6.64 -29.68
CA CYS A 680 -21.54 5.35 -28.99
C CYS A 680 -21.30 5.45 -27.48
N ASP A 681 -20.52 6.44 -27.05
CA ASP A 681 -20.09 6.63 -25.66
C ASP A 681 -20.55 7.99 -25.11
N ALA A 682 -21.69 8.52 -25.59
CA ALA A 682 -22.19 9.87 -25.30
C ALA A 682 -22.12 10.22 -23.80
N GLU A 683 -22.62 9.35 -22.92
CA GLU A 683 -22.63 9.58 -21.47
C GLU A 683 -21.24 9.78 -20.84
N GLU A 684 -20.21 9.08 -21.31
CA GLU A 684 -18.84 9.24 -20.79
C GLU A 684 -18.14 10.47 -21.40
N VAL A 685 -18.50 10.83 -22.64
CA VAL A 685 -17.91 11.98 -23.34
C VAL A 685 -18.55 13.29 -22.90
N THR A 686 -19.82 13.28 -22.46
CA THR A 686 -20.53 14.45 -21.92
C THR A 686 -20.47 14.54 -20.39
N GLU A 687 -19.75 13.63 -19.72
CA GLU A 687 -19.50 13.71 -18.27
C GLU A 687 -18.67 14.98 -17.98
N LEU A 688 -19.33 15.99 -17.39
CA LEU A 688 -18.72 17.28 -17.09
C LEU A 688 -17.63 17.13 -16.02
N PHE A 689 -16.37 17.16 -16.44
CA PHE A 689 -15.21 17.16 -15.54
C PHE A 689 -14.65 18.59 -15.37
N PHE A 690 -14.65 19.39 -16.43
CA PHE A 690 -14.26 20.81 -16.45
C PHE A 690 -15.38 21.76 -16.89
N GLY A 691 -16.56 21.25 -17.30
CA GLY A 691 -17.78 22.04 -17.50
C GLY A 691 -18.09 22.47 -18.95
N LYS A 692 -17.40 21.91 -19.96
CA LYS A 692 -17.63 22.22 -21.40
C LYS A 692 -17.68 20.96 -22.29
N GLU A 693 -17.70 19.78 -21.68
CA GLU A 693 -17.65 18.48 -22.35
C GLU A 693 -18.93 18.17 -23.17
N ASP A 694 -20.04 18.84 -22.88
CA ASP A 694 -21.36 18.68 -23.49
C ASP A 694 -21.52 19.43 -24.83
N ASP A 695 -20.63 20.38 -25.14
CA ASP A 695 -20.66 21.12 -26.40
C ASP A 695 -20.46 20.14 -27.59
N PRO A 696 -21.35 20.12 -28.61
CA PRO A 696 -21.25 19.25 -29.77
C PRO A 696 -19.91 19.37 -30.52
N ASP A 697 -19.29 20.57 -30.52
CA ASP A 697 -18.01 20.83 -31.16
C ASP A 697 -16.79 20.65 -30.25
N ALA A 698 -16.99 20.30 -28.97
CA ALA A 698 -15.87 19.98 -28.07
C ALA A 698 -14.94 18.90 -28.66
N ARG A 699 -13.64 19.11 -28.48
CA ARG A 699 -12.60 18.18 -28.92
C ARG A 699 -11.82 17.68 -27.72
N PHE A 700 -11.31 16.45 -27.82
CA PHE A 700 -10.70 15.76 -26.68
C PHE A 700 -9.26 15.34 -26.95
N VAL A 701 -8.41 15.45 -25.94
CA VAL A 701 -7.02 14.95 -25.95
C VAL A 701 -6.91 13.79 -24.98
N LYS A 702 -6.42 12.66 -25.49
CA LYS A 702 -6.12 11.47 -24.69
C LYS A 702 -4.68 11.55 -24.16
N LEU A 703 -4.50 11.28 -22.88
CA LEU A 703 -3.17 11.18 -22.30
C LEU A 703 -2.47 9.90 -22.76
N MET A 704 -1.16 9.95 -22.95
CA MET A 704 -0.39 8.76 -23.37
C MET A 704 -0.05 7.85 -22.18
N ASP A 705 0.08 8.44 -20.99
CA ASP A 705 0.45 7.71 -19.77
C ASP A 705 -0.74 6.99 -19.11
N CYS A 706 -1.99 7.36 -19.42
CA CYS A 706 -3.19 6.74 -18.85
C CYS A 706 -4.36 6.76 -19.86
N PRO A 707 -5.40 5.92 -19.71
CA PRO A 707 -6.48 5.84 -20.68
C PRO A 707 -7.42 7.05 -20.68
N HIS A 708 -7.24 8.01 -19.76
CA HIS A 708 -8.11 9.18 -19.62
C HIS A 708 -7.92 10.21 -20.74
N PHE A 709 -9.01 10.90 -21.08
CA PHE A 709 -9.07 11.97 -22.05
C PHE A 709 -9.86 13.14 -21.46
N PHE A 710 -9.55 14.35 -21.93
CA PHE A 710 -10.14 15.60 -21.43
C PHE A 710 -10.48 16.53 -22.59
N GLU A 711 -11.48 17.38 -22.37
CA GLU A 711 -11.81 18.49 -23.28
C GLU A 711 -10.60 19.44 -23.37
N VAL A 712 -10.24 19.82 -24.60
CA VAL A 712 -8.98 20.49 -24.91
C VAL A 712 -8.86 21.85 -24.26
N THR A 713 -9.88 22.70 -24.32
CA THR A 713 -9.83 24.09 -23.88
C THR A 713 -9.54 24.16 -22.38
N LYS A 714 -10.36 23.51 -21.55
CA LYS A 714 -10.18 23.55 -20.10
C LYS A 714 -8.99 22.74 -19.61
N PHE A 715 -8.67 21.63 -20.26
CA PHE A 715 -7.47 20.90 -19.92
C PHE A 715 -6.20 21.68 -20.28
N SER A 716 -6.21 22.47 -21.36
CA SER A 716 -5.10 23.36 -21.72
C SER A 716 -4.96 24.51 -20.74
N GLU A 717 -6.08 25.11 -20.30
CA GLU A 717 -6.07 26.08 -19.19
C GLU A 717 -5.41 25.44 -17.96
N TRP A 718 -5.85 24.25 -17.53
CA TRP A 718 -5.27 23.54 -16.37
C TRP A 718 -3.79 23.18 -16.55
N MET A 719 -3.36 22.75 -17.75
CA MET A 719 -1.96 22.47 -18.06
C MET A 719 -1.10 23.74 -18.05
N ASN A 720 -1.67 24.90 -18.39
CA ASN A 720 -0.99 26.19 -18.40
C ASN A 720 -1.15 26.99 -17.12
N LEU A 721 -2.04 26.59 -16.20
CA LEU A 721 -2.12 27.16 -14.86
C LEU A 721 -0.76 26.97 -14.19
N THR A 722 0.02 28.04 -14.11
CA THR A 722 1.11 28.12 -13.16
C THR A 722 0.44 28.11 -11.80
N GLU A 723 0.50 26.97 -11.08
CA GLU A 723 0.27 27.01 -9.64
C GLU A 723 1.13 28.16 -9.09
N GLN A 724 0.65 28.86 -8.07
CA GLN A 724 1.22 30.11 -7.52
C GLN A 724 2.65 29.96 -6.97
N ASP A 725 3.31 28.84 -7.25
CA ASP A 725 4.67 28.47 -6.94
C ASP A 725 5.35 27.99 -8.23
N GLN A 726 6.47 28.60 -8.63
CA GLN A 726 7.32 28.16 -9.76
C GLN A 726 8.06 26.83 -9.47
N GLU A 727 7.37 25.89 -8.81
CA GLU A 727 7.87 24.60 -8.38
C GLU A 727 8.14 23.70 -9.60
N ILE A 728 9.36 23.18 -9.69
CA ILE A 728 9.79 22.26 -10.74
C ILE A 728 9.19 20.89 -10.45
N LYS A 729 8.00 20.62 -11.01
CA LYS A 729 7.30 19.35 -10.86
C LYS A 729 6.45 19.03 -12.09
N LEU A 730 6.40 17.75 -12.45
CA LEU A 730 5.51 17.28 -13.51
C LEU A 730 4.05 17.25 -13.04
N LYS A 731 3.15 17.77 -13.88
CA LYS A 731 1.70 17.71 -13.64
C LYS A 731 1.19 16.28 -13.71
N SER A 732 0.11 15.99 -12.96
CA SER A 732 -0.46 14.66 -12.83
C SER A 732 -1.91 14.62 -13.27
N CYS A 733 -2.32 13.54 -13.93
CA CYS A 733 -3.68 13.37 -14.45
C CYS A 733 -4.73 13.66 -13.37
N PRO A 734 -5.68 14.59 -13.61
CA PRO A 734 -6.72 14.93 -12.62
C PRO A 734 -7.62 13.76 -12.21
N LYS A 735 -7.84 12.77 -13.09
CA LYS A 735 -8.71 11.60 -12.81
C LYS A 735 -8.03 10.48 -12.02
N CYS A 736 -6.71 10.29 -12.15
CA CYS A 736 -6.02 9.15 -11.52
C CYS A 736 -4.68 9.46 -10.87
N SER A 737 -4.30 10.73 -10.82
CA SER A 737 -3.04 11.23 -10.25
C SER A 737 -1.77 10.65 -10.90
N ARG A 738 -1.88 9.99 -12.07
CA ARG A 738 -0.71 9.50 -12.80
C ARG A 738 0.03 10.66 -13.45
N THR A 739 1.31 10.83 -13.14
CA THR A 739 2.15 11.89 -13.70
C THR A 739 2.18 11.85 -15.23
N ILE A 740 2.01 13.02 -15.84
CA ILE A 740 2.00 13.22 -17.28
C ILE A 740 3.44 13.40 -17.74
N ARG A 741 4.01 12.37 -18.37
CA ARG A 741 5.38 12.34 -18.90
C ARG A 741 5.42 12.40 -20.40
N GLN A 742 4.32 12.08 -21.06
CA GLN A 742 4.20 12.07 -22.50
C GLN A 742 2.91 12.77 -22.93
N SER A 743 3.08 13.86 -23.67
CA SER A 743 2.03 14.54 -24.41
C SER A 743 2.65 15.14 -25.66
N LEU A 744 1.92 15.10 -26.78
CA LEU A 744 2.34 15.75 -28.00
C LEU A 744 2.07 17.25 -27.90
N ARG A 745 0.81 17.64 -27.74
CA ARG A 745 0.37 19.03 -27.48
C ARG A 745 1.14 19.75 -26.37
N PHE A 746 1.31 19.13 -25.21
CA PHE A 746 2.02 19.74 -24.08
C PHE A 746 3.50 19.30 -24.02
N GLY A 747 4.04 18.80 -25.13
CA GLY A 747 5.39 18.25 -25.21
C GLY A 747 6.47 19.27 -24.86
N ASN A 748 6.31 20.53 -25.26
CA ASN A 748 7.27 21.60 -24.94
C ASN A 748 7.33 21.90 -23.44
N LEU A 749 6.18 22.02 -22.79
CA LEU A 749 6.08 22.20 -21.34
C LEU A 749 6.74 21.03 -20.58
N ILE A 750 6.40 19.80 -20.96
CA ILE A 750 6.96 18.60 -20.34
C ILE A 750 8.48 18.51 -20.55
N LYS A 751 8.97 18.79 -21.76
CA LYS A 751 10.41 18.79 -22.07
C LYS A 751 11.17 19.83 -21.27
N GLN A 752 10.62 21.04 -21.12
CA GLN A 752 11.20 22.09 -20.28
C GLN A 752 11.29 21.66 -18.82
N THR A 753 10.17 21.17 -18.24
CA THR A 753 10.16 20.69 -16.84
C THR A 753 11.12 19.51 -16.65
N LEU A 754 11.20 18.58 -17.59
CA LEU A 754 12.16 17.47 -17.53
C LEU A 754 13.62 17.97 -17.60
N SER A 755 13.92 18.97 -18.43
CA SER A 755 15.25 19.59 -18.48
C SER A 755 15.63 20.28 -17.16
N ASP A 756 14.67 20.97 -16.55
CA ASP A 756 14.85 21.60 -15.25
C ASP A 756 15.12 20.55 -14.16
N ILE A 757 14.41 19.41 -14.19
CA ILE A 757 14.64 18.26 -13.30
C ILE A 757 16.05 17.68 -13.48
N GLU A 758 16.55 17.54 -14.70
CA GLU A 758 17.91 17.02 -14.93
C GLU A 758 18.98 17.99 -14.40
N THR A 759 18.78 19.31 -14.58
CA THR A 759 19.68 20.34 -14.02
C THR A 759 19.72 20.28 -12.48
N VAL A 760 18.59 20.00 -11.84
CA VAL A 760 18.51 19.80 -10.40
C VAL A 760 19.33 18.58 -9.97
N LYS A 761 19.20 17.44 -10.67
CA LYS A 761 19.97 16.23 -10.34
C LYS A 761 21.48 16.45 -10.42
N GLU A 762 21.94 17.16 -11.45
CA GLU A 762 23.35 17.52 -11.61
C GLU A 762 23.85 18.39 -10.45
N LYS A 763 23.09 19.42 -10.06
CA LYS A 763 23.44 20.28 -8.90
C LYS A 763 23.52 19.49 -7.59
N ILE A 764 22.62 18.53 -7.38
CA ILE A 764 22.66 17.67 -6.18
C ILE A 764 23.92 16.79 -6.20
N ALA A 765 24.19 16.12 -7.32
CA ALA A 765 25.35 15.22 -7.45
C ALA A 765 26.68 15.96 -7.25
N SER A 766 26.86 17.15 -7.84
CA SER A 766 28.08 17.95 -7.67
C SER A 766 28.27 18.44 -6.23
N LYS A 767 27.18 18.88 -5.58
CA LYS A 767 27.25 19.32 -4.17
C LYS A 767 27.60 18.16 -3.22
N TRP A 768 27.14 16.95 -3.54
CA TRP A 768 27.44 15.73 -2.81
C TRP A 768 28.89 15.30 -2.96
N LEU A 769 29.41 15.34 -4.18
CA LEU A 769 30.79 15.01 -4.49
C LEU A 769 31.75 15.92 -3.68
N ASN A 770 31.52 17.23 -3.71
CA ASN A 770 32.33 18.19 -2.95
C ASN A 770 32.26 17.96 -1.42
N HIS A 771 31.10 17.58 -0.88
CA HIS A 771 30.95 17.33 0.55
C HIS A 771 31.69 16.05 0.99
N LEU A 772 31.61 14.99 0.19
CA LEU A 772 32.32 13.74 0.48
C LEU A 772 33.84 13.93 0.37
N GLU A 773 34.33 14.70 -0.61
CA GLU A 773 35.75 15.05 -0.70
C GLU A 773 36.24 15.80 0.54
N MET A 774 35.46 16.79 1.01
CA MET A 774 35.78 17.57 2.21
C MET A 774 35.70 16.74 3.50
N PHE A 775 34.74 15.82 3.62
CA PHE A 775 34.63 14.94 4.79
C PHE A 775 35.77 13.91 4.85
N LEU A 776 36.19 13.38 3.70
CA LEU A 776 37.28 12.41 3.62
C LEU A 776 38.64 13.06 3.89
N SER A 777 38.86 14.31 3.50
CA SER A 777 40.09 15.03 3.82
C SER A 777 40.25 15.29 5.32
N GLU A 778 39.17 15.37 6.10
CA GLU A 778 39.20 15.51 7.56
C GLU A 778 39.49 14.20 8.32
N LYS A 779 39.59 13.06 7.61
CA LYS A 779 39.72 11.71 8.20
C LYS A 779 41.00 10.97 7.76
N GLU A 780 42.14 11.65 7.80
CA GLU A 780 43.46 11.13 7.39
C GLU A 780 43.84 9.79 8.06
N ASP A 781 43.47 9.57 9.32
CA ASP A 781 43.75 8.31 10.04
C ASP A 781 43.09 7.08 9.39
N MET A 782 41.91 7.24 8.78
CA MET A 782 41.22 6.13 8.10
C MET A 782 41.95 5.72 6.82
N LEU A 783 42.47 6.69 6.07
CA LEU A 783 43.27 6.47 4.86
C LEU A 783 44.62 5.79 5.18
N LYS A 784 45.18 6.05 6.37
CA LYS A 784 46.41 5.41 6.86
C LYS A 784 46.24 3.90 7.08
N HIS A 785 45.12 3.46 7.63
CA HIS A 785 44.87 2.04 7.93
C HIS A 785 44.31 1.25 6.74
N PHE A 786 43.65 1.92 5.78
CA PHE A 786 43.01 1.25 4.64
C PHE A 786 43.33 1.93 3.30
N PRO A 787 44.47 1.58 2.65
CA PRO A 787 44.85 2.10 1.34
C PRO A 787 43.83 1.81 0.22
N ALA A 788 42.97 0.80 0.41
CA ALA A 788 41.86 0.51 -0.48
C ALA A 788 40.87 1.68 -0.61
N ALA A 789 40.71 2.51 0.44
CA ALA A 789 39.83 3.67 0.42
C ALA A 789 40.34 4.78 -0.52
N SER A 790 41.65 4.89 -0.74
CA SER A 790 42.23 5.92 -1.64
C SER A 790 41.99 5.63 -3.12
N GLN A 791 41.93 4.35 -3.53
CA GLN A 791 41.53 3.96 -4.90
C GLN A 791 40.12 4.44 -5.23
N VAL A 792 39.24 4.44 -4.23
CA VAL A 792 37.86 4.89 -4.39
C VAL A 792 37.78 6.42 -4.50
N MET A 793 38.66 7.15 -3.82
CA MET A 793 38.82 8.60 -4.01
C MET A 793 39.32 8.93 -5.42
N GLN A 794 40.23 8.13 -5.97
CA GLN A 794 40.73 8.33 -7.33
C GLN A 794 39.63 8.10 -8.38
N GLN A 795 38.79 7.07 -8.20
CA GLN A 795 37.59 6.86 -9.02
C GLN A 795 36.59 8.04 -8.94
N MET A 796 36.62 8.83 -7.85
CA MET A 796 35.75 10.00 -7.74
C MET A 796 36.22 11.19 -8.59
N GLN A 797 37.53 11.32 -8.78
CA GLN A 797 38.13 12.45 -9.50
C GLN A 797 38.11 12.27 -11.03
N GLU A 798 37.90 11.05 -11.52
CA GLU A 798 38.04 10.69 -12.94
C GLU A 798 36.74 10.79 -13.78
N GLY A 799 35.58 11.19 -13.24
CA GLY A 799 34.37 11.39 -14.07
C GLY A 799 33.05 11.75 -13.38
N GLN A 800 31.99 11.99 -14.19
CA GLN A 800 30.61 12.23 -13.72
C GLN A 800 30.06 11.01 -12.97
N ILE A 801 30.22 10.98 -11.64
CA ILE A 801 29.68 9.92 -10.80
C ILE A 801 28.16 10.06 -10.69
N SER A 802 27.44 8.96 -10.90
CA SER A 802 25.99 8.92 -10.67
C SER A 802 25.65 9.14 -9.20
N LEU A 803 24.50 9.75 -8.90
CA LEU A 803 24.03 9.95 -7.52
C LEU A 803 23.90 8.60 -6.79
N HIS A 804 23.44 7.56 -7.48
CA HIS A 804 23.36 6.21 -6.93
C HIS A 804 24.74 5.67 -6.51
N SER A 805 25.77 5.85 -7.34
CA SER A 805 27.14 5.43 -7.03
C SER A 805 27.71 6.20 -5.83
N LEU A 806 27.43 7.52 -5.72
CA LEU A 806 27.82 8.33 -4.56
C LEU A 806 27.18 7.82 -3.25
N MET A 807 25.96 7.27 -3.31
CA MET A 807 25.29 6.71 -2.15
C MET A 807 25.85 5.36 -1.72
N GLN A 808 26.09 4.46 -2.67
CA GLN A 808 26.78 3.20 -2.37
C GLN A 808 28.16 3.45 -1.77
N LEU A 809 28.82 4.49 -2.27
CA LEU A 809 30.09 4.93 -1.74
C LEU A 809 30.00 5.44 -0.30
N ASN A 810 29.00 6.28 0.01
CA ASN A 810 28.77 6.73 1.38
C ASN A 810 28.64 5.56 2.36
N GLU A 811 27.82 4.55 2.02
CA GLU A 811 27.61 3.37 2.86
C GLU A 811 28.93 2.61 3.09
N LYS A 812 29.78 2.48 2.07
CA LYS A 812 31.12 1.88 2.22
C LYS A 812 32.02 2.69 3.14
N ILE A 813 32.04 4.01 3.00
CA ILE A 813 32.81 4.92 3.87
C ILE A 813 32.38 4.74 5.33
N GLN A 814 31.08 4.64 5.60
CA GLN A 814 30.57 4.40 6.95
C GLN A 814 31.06 3.06 7.54
N LEU A 815 31.08 1.99 6.75
CA LEU A 815 31.61 0.70 7.20
C LEU A 815 33.12 0.76 7.47
N TRP A 816 33.89 1.49 6.66
CA TRP A 816 35.33 1.69 6.91
C TRP A 816 35.61 2.51 8.16
N LEU A 817 34.83 3.56 8.45
CA LEU A 817 34.96 4.33 9.70
C LEU A 817 34.72 3.44 10.92
N LYS A 818 33.68 2.58 10.88
CA LYS A 818 33.39 1.62 11.95
C LYS A 818 34.53 0.61 12.12
N LEU A 819 35.08 0.08 11.02
CA LEU A 819 36.22 -0.83 11.06
C LEU A 819 37.49 -0.16 11.60
N GLY A 820 37.72 1.11 11.26
CA GLY A 820 38.81 1.92 11.80
C GLY A 820 38.71 2.12 13.31
N ALA A 821 37.51 2.36 13.85
CA ALA A 821 37.31 2.45 15.29
C ALA A 821 37.69 1.14 16.03
N ILE A 822 37.35 -0.01 15.46
CA ILE A 822 37.77 -1.33 15.98
C ILE A 822 39.30 -1.47 15.94
N LYS A 823 39.94 -1.07 14.84
CA LYS A 823 41.39 -1.18 14.69
C LYS A 823 42.14 -0.27 15.68
N ASN A 824 41.71 0.98 15.84
CA ASN A 824 42.29 1.91 16.81
C ASN A 824 42.22 1.35 18.25
N LYS A 825 41.09 0.72 18.62
CA LYS A 825 40.95 0.08 19.93
C LYS A 825 41.79 -1.18 20.11
N LEU A 826 42.05 -1.92 19.04
CA LEU A 826 42.97 -3.06 19.07
C LEU A 826 44.43 -2.61 19.18
N ASP A 827 44.79 -1.48 18.60
CA ASP A 827 46.14 -0.91 18.72
C ASP A 827 46.44 -0.43 20.16
N GLU A 828 45.41 -0.06 20.93
CA GLU A 828 45.52 0.21 22.39
C GLU A 828 45.76 -1.07 23.22
N VAL A 829 45.41 -2.27 22.71
CA VAL A 829 45.50 -3.56 23.42
C VAL A 829 46.20 -4.62 22.54
N PRO A 830 47.54 -4.60 22.43
CA PRO A 830 48.31 -5.43 21.49
C PRO A 830 48.14 -6.94 21.68
N SER A 831 47.74 -7.39 22.88
CA SER A 831 47.50 -8.81 23.16
C SER A 831 46.30 -9.40 22.39
N LEU A 832 45.37 -8.56 21.92
CA LEU A 832 44.19 -8.96 21.14
C LEU A 832 44.38 -8.86 19.62
N GLN A 833 45.47 -8.22 19.16
CA GLN A 833 45.74 -7.98 17.74
C GLN A 833 45.89 -9.29 16.94
N SER A 834 46.60 -10.29 17.50
CA SER A 834 46.82 -11.60 16.87
C SER A 834 45.53 -12.42 16.66
N VAL A 835 44.48 -12.16 17.46
CA VAL A 835 43.21 -12.87 17.41
C VAL A 835 42.31 -12.34 16.27
N VAL A 836 42.50 -11.09 15.85
CA VAL A 836 41.50 -10.36 15.04
C VAL A 836 42.03 -9.89 13.68
N ASP A 837 43.35 -9.75 13.49
CA ASP A 837 43.95 -9.14 12.29
C ASP A 837 43.60 -9.84 10.96
N GLY A 838 43.43 -11.17 10.95
CA GLY A 838 42.97 -11.90 9.77
C GLY A 838 41.53 -11.56 9.34
N SER A 839 40.67 -11.22 10.30
CA SER A 839 39.26 -10.86 10.04
C SER A 839 39.14 -9.44 9.51
N ILE A 840 39.96 -8.50 9.99
CA ILE A 840 39.93 -7.09 9.58
C ILE A 840 40.31 -6.92 8.10
N ALA A 841 41.40 -7.57 7.67
CA ALA A 841 41.83 -7.53 6.27
C ALA A 841 40.78 -8.14 5.33
N SER A 842 40.16 -9.25 5.75
CA SER A 842 39.09 -9.93 5.02
C SER A 842 37.84 -9.04 4.88
N ILE A 843 37.38 -8.43 5.98
CA ILE A 843 36.22 -7.53 5.99
C ILE A 843 36.49 -6.28 5.14
N SER A 844 37.67 -5.67 5.24
CA SER A 844 38.04 -4.50 4.44
C SER A 844 37.96 -4.78 2.93
N LYS A 845 38.47 -5.93 2.48
CA LYS A 845 38.37 -6.39 1.09
C LYS A 845 36.93 -6.68 0.66
N LYS A 846 36.10 -7.25 1.55
CA LYS A 846 34.66 -7.46 1.30
C LYS A 846 33.87 -6.15 1.18
N ILE A 847 34.19 -5.14 1.98
CA ILE A 847 33.56 -3.81 1.89
C ILE A 847 33.88 -3.18 0.52
N MET A 848 35.14 -3.24 0.08
CA MET A 848 35.58 -2.71 -1.22
C MET A 848 34.79 -3.31 -2.39
N ASN A 849 34.69 -4.63 -2.43
CA ASN A 849 34.05 -5.37 -3.52
C ASN A 849 32.52 -5.41 -3.45
N SER A 850 31.92 -4.95 -2.35
CA SER A 850 30.46 -4.96 -2.20
C SER A 850 29.79 -4.00 -3.19
N THR A 851 28.80 -4.47 -3.93
CA THR A 851 28.02 -3.63 -4.87
C THR A 851 26.52 -3.75 -4.65
N LYS A 852 26.09 -4.76 -3.89
CA LYS A 852 24.68 -5.04 -3.59
C LYS A 852 24.35 -4.68 -2.14
N LYS A 853 23.12 -4.20 -1.92
CA LYS A 853 22.60 -3.83 -0.57
C LYS A 853 22.70 -4.99 0.44
N TYR A 854 22.56 -6.24 -0.01
CA TYR A 854 22.70 -7.43 0.83
C TYR A 854 24.15 -7.65 1.32
N GLU A 855 25.14 -7.43 0.47
CA GLU A 855 26.56 -7.58 0.83
C GLU A 855 26.97 -6.51 1.87
N ILE A 856 26.45 -5.29 1.71
CA ILE A 856 26.64 -4.18 2.67
C ILE A 856 26.04 -4.55 4.04
N PHE A 857 24.83 -5.13 4.07
CA PHE A 857 24.19 -5.60 5.30
C PHE A 857 24.99 -6.73 5.99
N GLN A 858 25.48 -7.71 5.22
CA GLN A 858 26.33 -8.78 5.74
C GLN A 858 27.62 -8.22 6.35
N ASN A 859 28.23 -7.24 5.69
CA ASN A 859 29.43 -6.58 6.19
C ASN A 859 29.17 -5.82 7.50
N GLU A 860 28.02 -5.16 7.65
CA GLU A 860 27.65 -4.49 8.91
C GLU A 860 27.46 -5.50 10.05
N TYR A 861 26.80 -6.64 9.78
CA TYR A 861 26.63 -7.71 10.77
C TYR A 861 27.97 -8.28 11.25
N GLU A 862 28.89 -8.53 10.31
CA GLU A 862 30.23 -9.04 10.61
C GLU A 862 31.07 -8.05 11.42
N LEU A 863 30.99 -6.75 11.12
CA LEU A 863 31.62 -5.70 11.93
C LEU A 863 31.07 -5.66 13.35
N TYR A 864 29.75 -5.76 13.51
CA TYR A 864 29.11 -5.72 14.82
C TYR A 864 29.45 -6.96 15.65
N ARG A 865 29.55 -8.13 15.00
CA ARG A 865 30.05 -9.38 15.62
C ARG A 865 31.49 -9.22 16.10
N LEU A 866 32.35 -8.62 15.28
CA LEU A 866 33.75 -8.38 15.62
C LEU A 866 33.87 -7.42 16.81
N ALA A 867 33.09 -6.35 16.81
CA ALA A 867 33.04 -5.40 17.91
C ALA A 867 32.61 -6.04 19.23
N LEU A 868 31.58 -6.90 19.23
CA LEU A 868 31.14 -7.66 20.41
C LEU A 868 32.23 -8.59 20.94
N HIS A 869 32.97 -9.24 20.03
CA HIS A 869 34.07 -10.11 20.42
C HIS A 869 35.17 -9.31 21.12
N VAL A 870 35.57 -8.18 20.55
CA VAL A 870 36.59 -7.30 21.15
C VAL A 870 36.11 -6.72 22.49
N GLU A 871 34.87 -6.27 22.58
CA GLU A 871 34.28 -5.77 23.83
C GLU A 871 34.28 -6.81 24.95
N SER A 872 34.03 -8.08 24.63
CA SER A 872 34.06 -9.15 25.64
C SER A 872 35.42 -9.29 26.35
N PHE A 873 36.50 -8.82 25.73
CA PHE A 873 37.83 -8.79 26.32
C PHE A 873 38.19 -7.45 26.96
N LEU A 874 37.60 -6.34 26.49
CA LEU A 874 37.82 -5.01 27.06
C LEU A 874 37.04 -4.77 28.37
N VAL A 875 35.98 -5.53 28.59
CA VAL A 875 35.18 -5.47 29.83
C VAL A 875 36.03 -5.96 31.02
N ASN A 876 36.32 -5.05 31.95
CA ASN A 876 37.15 -5.30 33.14
C ASN A 876 36.49 -6.26 34.15
N SER A 877 37.31 -6.84 35.05
CA SER A 877 36.93 -7.76 36.14
C SER A 877 35.91 -7.21 37.17
N ASN A 878 35.53 -5.93 37.07
CA ASN A 878 34.55 -5.28 37.95
C ASN A 878 33.10 -5.33 37.39
N VAL A 879 32.89 -6.02 36.27
CA VAL A 879 31.56 -6.20 35.66
C VAL A 879 30.97 -7.55 36.12
N PRO A 880 29.67 -7.62 36.46
CA PRO A 880 29.04 -8.88 36.87
C PRO A 880 29.26 -9.98 35.84
N ASP A 881 29.63 -11.18 36.28
CA ASP A 881 29.91 -12.34 35.41
C ASP A 881 28.76 -12.65 34.44
N ASP A 882 27.52 -12.41 34.87
CA ASP A 882 26.33 -12.57 34.03
C ASP A 882 26.35 -11.65 32.79
N CYS A 883 26.90 -10.44 32.89
CA CYS A 883 27.02 -9.52 31.77
C CYS A 883 28.08 -9.98 30.76
N ILE A 884 29.22 -10.48 31.24
CA ILE A 884 30.29 -11.02 30.39
C ILE A 884 29.78 -12.27 29.67
N LYS A 885 29.08 -13.15 30.39
CA LYS A 885 28.45 -14.35 29.83
C LYS A 885 27.41 -13.99 28.77
N ASN A 886 26.58 -12.98 29.00
CA ASN A 886 25.61 -12.50 28.01
C ASN A 886 26.28 -12.01 26.71
N ILE A 887 27.37 -11.25 26.81
CA ILE A 887 28.12 -10.78 25.63
C ILE A 887 28.72 -11.98 24.85
N GLN A 888 29.31 -12.94 25.56
CA GLN A 888 29.90 -14.14 24.96
C GLN A 888 28.85 -15.06 24.33
N ASP A 889 27.70 -15.21 24.96
CA ASP A 889 26.59 -16.01 24.45
C ASP A 889 25.99 -15.36 23.20
N LEU A 890 25.84 -14.03 23.17
CA LEU A 890 25.43 -13.28 21.98
C LEU A 890 26.43 -13.45 20.84
N TYR A 891 27.74 -13.35 21.11
CA TYR A 891 28.78 -13.61 20.12
C TYR A 891 28.69 -15.04 19.56
N LYS A 892 28.55 -16.04 20.42
CA LYS A 892 28.39 -17.45 20.02
C LYS A 892 27.13 -17.68 19.20
N GLN A 893 26.02 -17.06 19.58
CA GLN A 893 24.77 -17.10 18.80
C GLN A 893 24.97 -16.49 17.42
N MET A 894 25.67 -15.35 17.32
CA MET A 894 25.97 -14.72 16.04
C MET A 894 26.95 -15.53 15.16
N SER A 895 27.74 -16.41 15.75
CA SER A 895 28.68 -17.29 15.04
C SER A 895 28.02 -18.52 14.40
N LYS A 896 26.83 -18.93 14.86
CA LYS A 896 26.04 -20.01 14.27
C LYS A 896 25.11 -19.44 13.21
N GLU A 897 25.42 -19.70 11.94
CA GLU A 897 24.61 -19.41 10.73
C GLU A 897 23.44 -18.43 10.91
N TYR A 898 23.75 -17.11 10.98
CA TYR A 898 22.78 -16.00 10.90
C TYR A 898 21.47 -16.18 11.70
N ALA A 899 21.54 -16.79 12.89
CA ALA A 899 20.34 -17.14 13.68
C ALA A 899 19.53 -15.92 14.17
N LEU A 900 20.11 -14.71 14.19
CA LEU A 900 19.50 -13.49 14.72
C LEU A 900 19.66 -12.32 13.75
N SER A 901 18.64 -11.45 13.66
CA SER A 901 18.72 -10.21 12.88
C SER A 901 19.51 -9.13 13.64
N LEU A 902 20.19 -8.23 12.89
CA LEU A 902 21.01 -7.17 13.49
C LEU A 902 20.21 -6.24 14.43
N ASP A 903 18.92 -6.02 14.15
CA ASP A 903 18.04 -5.22 15.00
C ASP A 903 17.78 -5.89 16.36
N VAL A 904 17.64 -7.22 16.38
CA VAL A 904 17.48 -7.99 17.61
C VAL A 904 18.77 -7.96 18.42
N VAL A 905 19.92 -8.11 17.77
CA VAL A 905 21.24 -7.99 18.42
C VAL A 905 21.40 -6.60 19.04
N LYS A 906 21.14 -5.52 18.30
CA LYS A 906 21.20 -4.14 18.82
C LYS A 906 20.25 -3.91 20.00
N ALA A 907 19.06 -4.50 19.98
CA ALA A 907 18.11 -4.40 21.09
C ALA A 907 18.58 -5.13 22.35
N GLN A 908 19.17 -6.33 22.19
CA GLN A 908 19.74 -7.11 23.30
C GLN A 908 20.97 -6.44 23.88
N VAL A 909 21.84 -5.86 23.04
CA VAL A 909 22.99 -5.08 23.48
C VAL A 909 22.57 -3.89 24.35
N LYS A 910 21.47 -3.20 24.00
CA LYS A 910 20.91 -2.10 24.80
C LYS A 910 20.34 -2.52 26.16
N GLN A 911 20.07 -3.80 26.35
CA GLN A 911 19.57 -4.34 27.64
C GLN A 911 20.72 -4.70 28.59
N ILE A 912 21.97 -4.67 28.12
CA ILE A 912 23.14 -4.91 28.97
C ILE A 912 23.33 -3.69 29.89
N PRO A 913 23.35 -3.88 31.22
CA PRO A 913 23.35 -2.78 32.19
C PRO A 913 24.67 -2.00 32.28
N VAL A 914 25.65 -2.30 31.42
CA VAL A 914 26.99 -1.69 31.39
C VAL A 914 27.22 -0.99 30.05
N GLN A 915 27.91 0.15 30.09
CA GLN A 915 28.25 0.91 28.90
C GLN A 915 29.38 0.24 28.10
N LEU A 916 29.05 -0.25 26.91
CA LEU A 916 30.01 -0.83 25.95
C LEU A 916 30.67 0.28 25.14
N GLN A 917 31.95 0.56 25.40
CA GLN A 917 32.66 1.75 24.89
C GLN A 917 32.92 1.69 23.38
N LEU A 918 33.49 0.61 22.85
CA LEU A 918 33.75 0.41 21.42
C LEU A 918 32.44 0.34 20.63
N ILE A 919 31.42 -0.37 21.13
CA ILE A 919 30.12 -0.40 20.44
C ILE A 919 29.49 1.00 20.40
N SER A 920 29.54 1.75 21.50
CA SER A 920 29.04 3.13 21.50
C SER A 920 29.81 4.05 20.54
N GLN A 921 31.13 3.85 20.38
CA GLN A 921 31.96 4.60 19.43
C GLN A 921 31.63 4.26 17.97
N ILE A 922 31.32 3.00 17.68
CA ILE A 922 30.88 2.53 16.36
C ILE A 922 29.49 3.10 16.02
N GLU A 923 28.59 3.13 17.00
CA GLU A 923 27.25 3.70 16.83
C GLU A 923 27.24 5.24 16.75
N ALA A 924 28.23 5.91 17.34
CA ALA A 924 28.37 7.36 17.31
C ALA A 924 29.01 7.89 16.01
N GLN A 925 29.51 7.03 15.12
CA GLN A 925 30.04 7.47 13.82
C GLN A 925 28.91 8.10 12.99
N LYS A 926 29.05 9.40 12.71
CA LYS A 926 28.08 10.15 11.90
C LYS A 926 28.20 9.78 10.42
N SER A 927 27.05 9.76 9.73
CA SER A 927 27.00 9.75 8.26
C SER A 927 27.85 10.89 7.71
N ALA A 928 28.71 10.57 6.75
CA ALA A 928 29.50 11.56 5.99
C ALA A 928 28.62 12.51 5.17
N LEU A 929 27.34 12.16 5.00
CA LEU A 929 26.35 12.93 4.26
C LEU A 929 25.27 13.47 5.17
N ASP A 930 25.08 14.78 5.10
CA ASP A 930 23.98 15.48 5.73
C ASP A 930 22.66 15.23 4.96
N THR A 931 21.75 14.49 5.60
CA THR A 931 20.43 14.13 5.02
C THR A 931 19.53 15.32 4.70
N GLU A 932 19.88 16.53 5.17
CA GLU A 932 19.14 17.77 4.88
C GLU A 932 19.07 18.09 3.39
N LEU A 933 20.13 17.84 2.62
CA LEU A 933 20.20 18.18 1.19
C LEU A 933 19.23 17.38 0.30
N LEU A 934 18.82 16.18 0.74
CA LEU A 934 17.85 15.33 0.04
C LEU A 934 16.42 15.48 0.56
N ARG A 935 16.26 15.90 1.82
CA ARG A 935 14.96 16.02 2.47
C ARG A 935 14.31 17.38 2.25
N LEU A 936 15.11 18.44 2.12
CA LEU A 936 14.64 19.81 2.10
C LEU A 936 14.74 20.41 0.70
N GLY A 937 13.59 20.56 0.06
CA GLY A 937 13.44 21.58 -0.98
C GLY A 937 12.58 21.11 -2.14
N LYS A 938 11.35 21.61 -2.17
CA LYS A 938 10.73 21.97 -3.45
C LYS A 938 11.75 22.81 -4.22
N TRP A 939 12.04 22.45 -5.47
CA TRP A 939 12.97 23.18 -6.32
C TRP A 939 12.18 24.18 -7.13
N TYR A 940 12.70 25.40 -7.25
CA TYR A 940 12.03 26.49 -7.94
C TYR A 940 12.88 27.02 -9.08
N LYS A 941 12.22 27.50 -10.14
CA LYS A 941 12.86 28.20 -11.25
C LYS A 941 12.36 29.63 -11.33
N CYS A 942 13.22 30.63 -11.14
CA CYS A 942 12.81 32.03 -11.25
C CYS A 942 12.53 32.44 -12.71
N SER A 943 11.92 33.61 -12.91
CA SER A 943 11.67 34.19 -14.25
C SER A 943 12.95 34.46 -15.05
N ALA A 944 14.09 34.65 -14.39
CA ALA A 944 15.41 34.76 -15.02
C ALA A 944 16.07 33.40 -15.34
N GLY A 945 15.41 32.27 -15.03
CA GLY A 945 15.87 30.92 -15.34
C GLY A 945 16.76 30.26 -14.28
N HIS A 946 17.03 30.90 -13.15
CA HIS A 946 17.83 30.33 -12.06
C HIS A 946 17.05 29.27 -11.28
N ILE A 947 17.69 28.11 -11.06
CA ILE A 947 17.15 26.99 -10.28
C ILE A 947 17.74 26.98 -8.87
N TYR A 948 16.88 27.05 -7.85
CA TYR A 948 17.26 27.17 -6.44
C TYR A 948 16.35 26.38 -5.49
N THR A 949 16.79 26.19 -4.23
CA THR A 949 16.03 25.56 -3.13
C THR A 949 15.86 26.54 -1.99
N ASN A 950 14.75 26.46 -1.25
CA ASN A 950 14.52 27.30 -0.08
C ASN A 950 14.61 26.45 1.20
N ILE A 951 15.62 26.72 2.03
CA ILE A 951 16.00 25.86 3.18
C ILE A 951 15.25 26.28 4.47
N LYS A 952 14.47 27.36 4.48
CA LYS A 952 13.75 27.84 5.68
C LYS A 952 12.30 28.26 5.39
N PRO A 953 11.28 27.47 5.78
CA PRO A 953 9.86 27.77 5.49
C PRO A 953 9.20 28.74 6.48
N LYS A 954 9.95 29.39 7.39
CA LYS A 954 9.38 30.34 8.35
C LYS A 954 9.37 31.75 7.76
N MET A 955 8.22 32.11 7.19
CA MET A 955 7.69 33.46 6.94
C MET A 955 8.67 34.51 6.38
N SER A 956 8.80 34.60 5.06
CA SER A 956 9.04 35.86 4.30
C SER A 956 9.21 35.55 2.81
N LYS A 957 8.86 36.52 1.94
CA LYS A 957 8.95 36.53 0.47
C LYS A 957 10.00 35.56 -0.11
N MET A 958 9.62 34.75 -1.10
CA MET A 958 10.57 33.96 -1.89
C MET A 958 11.42 34.90 -2.75
N ILE A 959 12.72 34.94 -2.50
CA ILE A 959 13.69 35.72 -3.27
C ILE A 959 14.68 34.74 -3.86
N CYS A 960 14.87 34.80 -5.19
CA CYS A 960 15.91 34.03 -5.84
C CYS A 960 17.28 34.53 -5.34
N PRO A 961 18.11 33.68 -4.70
CA PRO A 961 19.39 34.09 -4.11
C PRO A 961 20.45 34.53 -5.13
N GLN A 962 20.18 34.36 -6.43
CA GLN A 962 21.06 34.74 -7.52
C GLN A 962 20.59 36.01 -8.26
N CYS A 963 19.40 36.54 -7.96
CA CYS A 963 18.82 37.65 -8.73
C CYS A 963 18.90 39.03 -8.05
N ASP A 964 19.16 39.10 -6.73
CA ASP A 964 19.36 40.31 -5.90
C ASP A 964 18.46 41.56 -6.17
N SER A 965 17.36 41.40 -6.91
CA SER A 965 16.49 42.49 -7.35
C SER A 965 15.05 42.21 -6.95
N ASN A 966 14.40 43.23 -6.40
CA ASN A 966 12.98 43.22 -5.98
C ASN A 966 11.98 42.91 -7.10
N ASN A 967 12.43 42.68 -8.34
CA ASN A 967 11.58 42.26 -9.46
C ASN A 967 11.28 40.75 -9.48
N CYS A 968 11.87 39.97 -8.56
CA CYS A 968 11.58 38.55 -8.35
C CYS A 968 10.90 38.29 -6.99
N THR A 969 9.95 39.13 -6.56
CA THR A 969 9.21 38.93 -5.30
C THR A 969 7.76 38.52 -5.54
N TYR A 970 7.31 37.44 -4.88
CA TYR A 970 5.90 37.06 -4.82
C TYR A 970 5.36 37.15 -3.38
N LEU A 971 4.12 37.61 -3.23
CA LEU A 971 3.37 37.68 -1.97
C LEU A 971 2.58 36.37 -1.79
N SER A 972 2.82 35.63 -0.71
CA SER A 972 1.91 34.57 -0.28
C SER A 972 0.74 35.20 0.49
N MET A 973 -0.46 35.26 -0.09
CA MET A 973 -1.67 35.48 0.69
C MET A 973 -2.03 34.18 1.41
N ALA A 974 -1.71 34.12 2.70
CA ALA A 974 -2.34 33.19 3.61
C ALA A 974 -3.67 33.80 4.04
N GLU A 975 -4.77 33.39 3.39
CA GLU A 975 -6.13 33.22 3.97
C GLU A 975 -7.17 33.01 2.85
N SER A 976 -8.02 31.99 3.04
CA SER A 976 -9.19 31.60 2.23
C SER A 976 -8.93 31.12 0.79
N TYR A 977 -8.93 29.79 0.59
CA TYR A 977 -9.58 29.03 -0.49
C TYR A 977 -9.05 27.59 -0.41
N SER A 978 -9.84 26.68 0.19
CA SER A 978 -9.61 25.25 0.09
C SER A 978 -9.92 24.81 -1.35
N SER A 979 -8.90 24.46 -2.12
CA SER A 979 -9.04 23.81 -3.44
C SER A 979 -9.91 22.54 -3.32
N PRO A 980 -10.90 22.32 -4.21
CA PRO A 980 -11.78 21.14 -4.14
C PRO A 980 -11.12 19.79 -4.48
N PHE A 981 -9.84 19.74 -4.82
CA PHE A 981 -9.24 18.58 -5.50
C PHE A 981 -8.32 17.69 -4.65
N ASP A 982 -8.03 18.03 -3.39
CA ASP A 982 -7.05 17.29 -2.56
C ASP A 982 -7.62 16.19 -1.63
N THR A 983 -8.90 15.82 -1.75
CA THR A 983 -9.51 14.77 -0.90
C THR A 983 -9.70 13.41 -1.57
N TYR A 984 -9.21 13.21 -2.81
CA TYR A 984 -9.48 12.02 -3.61
C TYR A 984 -8.27 11.12 -3.92
N ALA A 985 -7.31 10.93 -3.00
CA ALA A 985 -6.18 10.02 -3.30
C ALA A 985 -5.46 9.35 -2.11
N PHE A 986 -6.11 8.98 -1.01
CA PHE A 986 -5.43 8.15 0.01
C PHE A 986 -6.39 7.26 0.81
N LYS A 987 -6.66 6.05 0.29
CA LYS A 987 -7.03 4.86 1.10
C LYS A 987 -7.12 3.59 0.23
N LYS A 988 -5.99 3.13 -0.31
CA LYS A 988 -5.88 1.75 -0.83
C LYS A 988 -4.41 1.34 -0.87
N PHE A 989 -3.92 0.75 0.21
CA PHE A 989 -2.91 -0.33 0.27
C PHE A 989 -2.45 -0.48 1.72
N HIS A 990 -3.14 -1.36 2.45
CA HIS A 990 -2.63 -2.15 3.58
C HIS A 990 -3.82 -2.93 4.17
N ARG A 991 -3.92 -4.21 3.85
CA ARG A 991 -4.37 -5.32 4.72
C ARG A 991 -4.45 -6.61 3.90
N ASN A 992 -3.56 -7.52 4.24
CA ASN A 992 -3.56 -9.00 4.25
C ASN A 992 -2.07 -9.38 4.48
N LYS A 993 -1.57 -10.18 5.44
CA LYS A 993 -2.10 -11.32 6.21
C LYS A 993 -3.07 -12.19 5.46
#